data_AF-A0A2P5HQH3-F1
#
_entry.id   AF-A0A2P5HQH3-F1
#
_cell.length_a   1.000
_cell.length_b   1.000
_cell.length_c   1.000
_cell.angle_alpha   90.00
_cell.angle_beta   90.00
_cell.angle_gamma   90.00
#
_symmetry.space_group_name_H-M   'P 1'
#
loop_
_entity.id
_entity.type
_entity.pdbx_description
1 polymer ?
#
loop_
_entity_poly.entity_id
_entity_poly.type
_entity_poly.pdbx_seq_one_letter_code
_entity_poly.pdbx_strand_id
1 'polypeptide(L)'
;MYSMLLADVLKRWHKLKGRKSFLLTGTDEHGMKVQQAAEDHDTPPKEWCDVQAEKFKQLAGRVNLANNFFIRTTDEDHKEAVRHFWFLLKEKGMIYESKHEGWYCVSDETFYPESMLERMVDPLTGEVSFASVESGNSVEWTEEKNYHFRMSALKETLLEFYQQNPDFITPSSRMREVVQWVQNNLEDLSISRPSSRLNWGIRVPGDDTQTIYVWVDALINYLTKAGFPNWQPGKETSGGWPADVHVIGKDIVRFHGVYWPALLLAVGLSPPKKLLTHAHWTMNGRKMSKSLGNVVNPYYAIDRWGVDTMRLFMVLDGGIENDANYDNEMIVQRYKKILAGTFGNLVSRLTRSKAWNVRASVQAGPILTASLHQSRMDEYTAVFEAQKAVVESLYREMDELMETPDPRRALLVLVEVGFTTNRFMTELSPWTMTRGLRDKDPEEQMRLKALIGQTIYIMAETIRNMGILLQPYMPQKARNMLDMLGVPHENRSFEFCGFGKDSDYGEPMMDPAVSNQERVLLVPYERHHVDRYNTWMKSPEIQEATASEPLTIEEEYENQQSWRESHDKLTFILCKPVAISDDEPGSSVQAGDVDSPDKMIGDINFFLYSWDDEENEADTAPAQASYCVGEIDVMIASQEDRGKGTGKAAVSAFVHYIWSNRLAILREYRAAAQPELKFLMAKIKATNAHSIALFKSLGFEQEGDVNYFGEVKLVLHDLERLATPPEGYRVVGYKRLVN
;
A
#
# COMPACT_ATOMS: atom_id res chain seq x y z
N MET A 1 3.49 8.76 -0.93
CA MET A 1 3.57 7.32 -0.57
C MET A 1 4.98 6.89 -0.22
N TYR A 2 5.96 6.99 -1.13
CA TYR A 2 7.31 6.44 -0.92
C TYR A 2 8.02 6.96 0.36
N SER A 3 8.02 8.27 0.60
CA SER A 3 8.63 8.86 1.80
C SER A 3 8.00 8.35 3.09
N MET A 4 6.66 8.27 3.12
CA MET A 4 5.91 7.71 4.26
C MET A 4 6.31 6.26 4.53
N LEU A 5 6.43 5.45 3.47
CA LEU A 5 6.81 4.05 3.57
C LEU A 5 8.22 3.88 4.16
N LEU A 6 9.21 4.61 3.66
CA LEU A 6 10.58 4.55 4.18
C LEU A 6 10.62 4.90 5.67
N ALA A 7 9.92 5.97 6.07
CA ALA A 7 9.83 6.38 7.48
C ALA A 7 9.14 5.31 8.36
N ASP A 8 8.11 4.64 7.84
CA ASP A 8 7.43 3.53 8.53
C ASP A 8 8.29 2.29 8.67
N VAL A 9 9.08 1.93 7.66
CA VAL A 9 10.05 0.82 7.77
C VAL A 9 11.07 1.11 8.87
N LEU A 10 11.66 2.31 8.90
CA LEU A 10 12.61 2.71 9.95
C LEU A 10 11.95 2.68 11.34
N LYS A 11 10.75 3.24 11.48
CA LYS A 11 10.01 3.23 12.76
C LYS A 11 9.67 1.81 13.20
N ARG A 12 9.22 0.94 12.29
CA ARG A 12 8.89 -0.46 12.61
C ARG A 12 10.14 -1.25 12.99
N TRP A 13 11.29 -0.97 12.38
CA TRP A 13 12.56 -1.58 12.77
C TRP A 13 12.96 -1.24 14.21
N HIS A 14 12.92 0.04 14.58
CA HIS A 14 13.24 0.41 15.96
C HIS A 14 12.20 -0.10 16.97
N LYS A 15 10.92 -0.17 16.59
CA LYS A 15 9.89 -0.83 17.40
C LYS A 15 10.15 -2.34 17.57
N LEU A 16 10.62 -3.01 16.52
CA LEU A 16 11.01 -4.43 16.55
C LEU A 16 12.15 -4.68 17.55
N LYS A 17 13.06 -3.71 17.70
CA LYS A 17 14.13 -3.68 18.72
C LYS A 17 13.66 -3.30 20.13
N GLY A 18 12.36 -3.16 20.35
CA GLY A 18 11.79 -2.75 21.65
C GLY A 18 11.96 -1.26 21.99
N ARG A 19 12.39 -0.41 21.05
CA ARG A 19 12.48 1.03 21.30
C ARG A 19 11.10 1.68 21.23
N LYS A 20 10.86 2.68 22.08
CA LYS A 20 9.71 3.57 21.94
C LYS A 20 9.95 4.44 20.70
N SER A 21 9.11 4.27 19.68
CA SER A 21 9.31 4.93 18.39
C SER A 21 8.04 5.63 17.93
N PHE A 22 8.19 6.88 17.49
CA PHE A 22 7.13 7.71 16.97
C PHE A 22 7.34 7.93 15.47
N LEU A 23 6.25 7.96 14.71
CA LEU A 23 6.26 8.37 13.31
C LEU A 23 5.26 9.51 13.12
N LEU A 24 5.76 10.62 12.60
CA LEU A 24 4.99 11.78 12.18
C LEU A 24 4.91 11.81 10.65
N THR A 25 3.71 12.02 10.14
CA THR A 25 3.45 12.40 8.75
C THR A 25 2.34 13.46 8.74
N GLY A 26 1.99 14.02 7.58
CA GLY A 26 0.99 15.08 7.54
C GLY A 26 0.91 15.79 6.21
N THR A 27 0.22 16.93 6.24
CA THR A 27 -0.02 17.82 5.09
C THR A 27 0.42 19.24 5.40
N ASP A 28 1.16 19.81 4.45
CA ASP A 28 1.46 21.24 4.38
C ASP A 28 0.34 21.92 3.58
N GLU A 29 -0.39 22.80 4.26
CA GLU A 29 -1.71 23.28 3.84
C GLU A 29 -1.75 24.80 3.62
N HIS A 30 -0.65 25.54 3.77
CA HIS A 30 -0.62 26.98 3.53
C HIS A 30 0.14 27.34 2.24
N GLY A 31 0.11 28.62 1.86
CA GLY A 31 0.88 29.14 0.74
C GLY A 31 0.10 29.31 -0.55
N MET A 32 0.71 30.04 -1.49
CA MET A 32 0.07 30.48 -2.74
C MET A 32 -0.45 29.32 -3.59
N LYS A 33 0.31 28.22 -3.66
CA LYS A 33 -0.08 27.05 -4.47
C LYS A 33 -1.39 26.42 -4.00
N VAL A 34 -1.60 26.41 -2.69
CA VAL A 34 -2.83 25.87 -2.09
C VAL A 34 -3.98 26.84 -2.31
N GLN A 35 -3.72 28.14 -2.13
CA GLN A 35 -4.70 29.19 -2.40
C GLN A 35 -5.19 29.14 -3.86
N GLN A 36 -4.27 29.15 -4.83
CA GLN A 36 -4.61 29.08 -6.26
C GLN A 36 -5.35 27.79 -6.60
N ALA A 37 -4.91 26.64 -6.07
CA ALA A 37 -5.59 25.38 -6.33
C ALA A 37 -7.03 25.35 -5.78
N ALA A 38 -7.29 26.03 -4.67
CA ALA A 38 -8.62 26.15 -4.09
C ALA A 38 -9.50 27.12 -4.91
N GLU A 39 -8.93 28.24 -5.35
CA GLU A 39 -9.58 29.20 -6.27
C GLU A 39 -9.94 28.55 -7.62
N ASP A 40 -9.03 27.77 -8.21
CA ASP A 40 -9.25 27.03 -9.47
C ASP A 40 -10.37 25.97 -9.36
N HIS A 41 -10.76 25.58 -8.15
CA HIS A 41 -11.84 24.63 -7.87
C HIS A 41 -13.04 25.29 -7.19
N ASP A 42 -13.12 26.63 -7.20
CA ASP A 42 -14.21 27.42 -6.60
C ASP A 42 -14.56 27.00 -5.16
N THR A 43 -13.54 26.61 -4.37
CA THR A 43 -13.70 26.07 -3.01
C THR A 43 -12.90 26.90 -2.01
N PRO A 44 -13.41 27.20 -0.80
CA PRO A 44 -12.60 27.86 0.23
C PRO A 44 -11.32 27.07 0.56
N PRO A 45 -10.15 27.72 0.73
CA PRO A 45 -8.88 27.02 0.96
C PRO A 45 -8.89 26.01 2.11
N LYS A 46 -9.60 26.30 3.21
CA LYS A 46 -9.72 25.37 4.34
C LYS A 46 -10.44 24.08 3.96
N GLU A 47 -11.56 24.19 3.25
CA GLU A 47 -12.36 23.05 2.80
C GLU A 47 -11.60 22.22 1.76
N TRP A 48 -10.91 22.89 0.84
CA TRP A 48 -10.00 22.24 -0.10
C TRP A 48 -8.93 21.42 0.64
N CYS A 49 -8.26 22.02 1.63
CA CYS A 49 -7.27 21.33 2.46
C CYS A 49 -7.86 20.16 3.24
N ASP A 50 -9.08 20.29 3.79
CA ASP A 50 -9.77 19.22 4.51
C ASP A 50 -9.96 17.97 3.63
N VAL A 51 -10.41 18.17 2.38
CA VAL A 51 -10.59 17.08 1.40
C VAL A 51 -9.24 16.44 1.03
N GLN A 52 -8.19 17.24 0.79
CA GLN A 52 -6.89 16.68 0.42
C GLN A 52 -6.23 15.95 1.60
N ALA A 53 -6.29 16.49 2.82
CA ALA A 53 -5.75 15.87 4.03
C ALA A 53 -6.35 14.49 4.26
N GLU A 54 -7.68 14.35 4.10
CA GLU A 54 -8.36 13.08 4.24
C GLU A 54 -7.88 12.06 3.18
N LYS A 55 -7.67 12.47 1.93
CA LYS A 55 -7.08 11.60 0.89
C LYS A 55 -5.68 11.11 1.26
N PHE A 56 -4.84 11.95 1.86
CA PHE A 56 -3.51 11.53 2.31
C PHE A 56 -3.57 10.58 3.52
N LYS A 57 -4.51 10.83 4.45
CA LYS A 57 -4.75 9.96 5.61
C LYS A 57 -5.27 8.58 5.19
N GLN A 58 -6.20 8.53 4.23
CA GLN A 58 -6.67 7.28 3.63
C GLN A 58 -5.55 6.53 2.93
N LEU A 59 -4.69 7.23 2.18
CA LEU A 59 -3.52 6.60 1.54
C LEU A 59 -2.55 6.01 2.57
N ALA A 60 -2.31 6.72 3.67
CA ALA A 60 -1.51 6.20 4.79
C ALA A 60 -2.12 4.92 5.38
N GLY A 61 -3.44 4.88 5.57
CA GLY A 61 -4.15 3.66 5.99
C GLY A 61 -4.01 2.52 4.98
N ARG A 62 -4.22 2.79 3.69
CA ARG A 62 -4.13 1.79 2.60
C ARG A 62 -2.73 1.18 2.45
N VAL A 63 -1.66 1.93 2.71
CA VAL A 63 -0.28 1.39 2.69
C VAL A 63 0.13 0.71 4.01
N ASN A 64 -0.82 0.53 4.95
CA ASN A 64 -0.59 -0.03 6.28
C ASN A 64 0.50 0.76 7.05
N LEU A 65 0.41 2.09 7.01
CA LEU A 65 1.31 2.96 7.75
C LEU A 65 1.00 2.88 9.25
N ALA A 66 2.02 2.74 10.10
CA ALA A 66 1.86 2.79 11.55
C ALA A 66 2.30 4.16 12.10
N ASN A 67 1.82 5.26 11.52
CA ASN A 67 2.10 6.61 12.03
C ASN A 67 1.39 6.85 13.37
N ASN A 68 2.06 7.56 14.28
CA ASN A 68 1.51 7.96 15.56
C ASN A 68 0.72 9.26 15.44
N PHE A 69 1.16 10.14 14.54
CA PHE A 69 0.61 11.46 14.34
C PHE A 69 0.38 11.70 12.86
N PHE A 70 -0.71 12.39 12.55
CA PHE A 70 -0.98 12.98 11.24
C PHE A 70 -1.21 14.47 11.49
N ILE A 71 -0.20 15.30 11.23
CA ILE A 71 -0.27 16.75 11.45
C ILE A 71 -0.85 17.46 10.24
N ARG A 72 -1.57 18.55 10.49
CA ARG A 72 -1.97 19.51 9.46
C ARG A 72 -1.47 20.88 9.86
N THR A 73 -0.89 21.65 8.94
CA THR A 73 -0.39 22.99 9.31
C THR A 73 -1.52 23.97 9.65
N THR A 74 -2.77 23.64 9.31
CA THR A 74 -3.96 24.39 9.75
C THR A 74 -4.38 24.10 11.20
N ASP A 75 -3.81 23.07 11.87
CA ASP A 75 -4.10 22.75 13.28
C ASP A 75 -3.70 23.92 14.19
N GLU A 76 -4.51 24.21 15.22
CA GLU A 76 -4.26 25.39 16.06
C GLU A 76 -3.01 25.23 16.93
N ASP A 77 -2.69 24.03 17.41
CA ASP A 77 -1.47 23.74 18.16
C ASP A 77 -0.21 24.01 17.31
N HIS A 78 -0.28 23.74 16.00
CA HIS A 78 0.78 24.08 15.07
C HIS A 78 0.92 25.59 14.88
N LYS A 79 -0.18 26.32 14.71
CA LYS A 79 -0.13 27.79 14.60
C LYS A 79 0.47 28.43 15.85
N GLU A 80 0.12 27.94 17.03
CA GLU A 80 0.73 28.36 18.30
C GLU A 80 2.23 28.11 18.32
N ALA A 81 2.68 26.92 17.90
CA ALA A 81 4.10 26.59 17.78
C ALA A 81 4.83 27.54 16.83
N VAL A 82 4.25 27.86 15.67
CA VAL A 82 4.85 28.78 14.70
C VAL A 82 4.95 30.21 15.26
N ARG A 83 3.88 30.72 15.89
CA ARG A 83 3.89 32.04 16.54
C ARG A 83 4.95 32.11 17.64
N HIS A 84 5.09 31.06 18.44
CA HIS A 84 6.11 31.00 19.49
C HIS A 84 7.53 30.92 18.92
N PHE A 85 7.76 30.13 17.87
CA PHE A 85 9.06 30.06 17.21
C PHE A 85 9.47 31.40 16.61
N TRP A 86 8.52 32.12 15.98
CA TRP A 86 8.74 33.47 15.48
C TRP A 86 9.15 34.44 16.59
N PHE A 87 8.48 34.38 17.75
CA PHE A 87 8.85 35.16 18.92
C PHE A 87 10.31 34.88 19.35
N LEU A 88 10.72 33.61 19.43
CA LEU A 88 12.10 33.25 19.79
C LEU A 88 13.14 33.82 18.80
N LEU A 89 12.87 33.74 17.50
CA LEU A 89 13.74 34.34 16.48
C LEU A 89 13.86 35.86 16.64
N LYS A 90 12.75 36.54 16.95
CA LYS A 90 12.74 37.98 17.19
C LYS A 90 13.51 38.37 18.45
N GLU A 91 13.29 37.66 19.57
CA GLU A 91 14.01 37.86 20.84
C GLU A 91 15.52 37.65 20.69
N LYS A 92 15.93 36.70 19.84
CA LYS A 92 17.34 36.45 19.51
C LYS A 92 17.94 37.47 18.53
N GLY A 93 17.17 38.47 18.06
CA GLY A 93 17.63 39.47 17.10
C GLY A 93 17.87 38.92 15.69
N MET A 94 17.31 37.75 15.39
CA MET A 94 17.56 37.01 14.13
C MET A 94 16.63 37.44 13.00
N ILE A 95 15.63 38.27 13.29
CA ILE A 95 14.70 38.83 12.31
C ILE A 95 15.00 40.32 12.13
N TYR A 96 15.08 40.76 10.88
CA TYR A 96 15.10 42.18 10.52
C TYR A 96 14.13 42.45 9.37
N GLU A 97 13.80 43.71 9.17
CA GLU A 97 12.96 44.14 8.07
C GLU A 97 13.82 44.64 6.92
N SER A 98 13.49 44.23 5.69
CA SER A 98 14.10 44.76 4.47
C SER A 98 13.01 45.14 3.49
N LYS A 99 13.27 46.18 2.71
CA LYS A 99 12.42 46.60 1.60
C LYS A 99 13.07 46.17 0.29
N HIS A 100 12.29 45.54 -0.57
CA HIS A 100 12.69 45.28 -1.96
C HIS A 100 11.81 46.12 -2.86
N GLU A 101 12.42 46.98 -3.67
CA GLU A 101 11.73 47.93 -4.54
C GLU A 101 12.20 47.67 -5.97
N GLY A 102 11.27 47.50 -6.90
CA GLY A 102 11.60 47.29 -8.29
C GLY A 102 10.37 47.09 -9.17
N TRP A 103 10.59 47.09 -10.48
CA TRP A 103 9.55 46.81 -11.47
C TRP A 103 9.30 45.31 -11.52
N TYR A 104 8.08 44.89 -11.18
CA TYR A 104 7.67 43.49 -11.12
C TYR A 104 6.70 43.18 -12.25
N CYS A 105 6.92 42.09 -12.99
CA CYS A 105 5.93 41.57 -13.92
C CYS A 105 5.15 40.43 -13.26
N VAL A 106 3.85 40.64 -13.05
CA VAL A 106 2.97 39.61 -12.45
C VAL A 106 2.93 38.35 -13.32
N SER A 107 2.80 38.51 -14.65
CA SER A 107 2.73 37.37 -15.59
C SER A 107 4.01 36.54 -15.65
N ASP A 108 5.18 37.17 -15.44
CA ASP A 108 6.49 36.49 -15.50
C ASP A 108 7.03 36.15 -14.11
N GLU A 109 6.27 36.50 -13.06
CA GLU A 109 6.63 36.45 -11.64
C GLU A 109 8.05 36.97 -11.31
N THR A 110 8.57 37.93 -12.06
CA THR A 110 9.98 38.33 -12.03
C THR A 110 10.15 39.85 -11.87
N PHE A 111 11.18 40.24 -11.10
CA PHE A 111 11.64 41.63 -11.03
C PHE A 111 12.55 41.94 -12.22
N TYR A 112 12.22 43.01 -12.93
CA TYR A 112 12.99 43.54 -14.04
C TYR A 112 13.79 44.78 -13.59
N PRO A 113 15.08 44.87 -13.91
CA PRO A 113 15.81 46.12 -13.78
C PRO A 113 15.28 47.13 -14.81
N GLU A 114 15.33 48.43 -14.50
CA GLU A 114 14.82 49.50 -15.40
C GLU A 114 15.37 49.43 -16.82
N SER A 115 16.59 48.92 -17.01
CA SER A 115 17.21 48.73 -18.32
C SER A 115 16.53 47.69 -19.20
N MET A 116 15.67 46.83 -18.62
CA MET A 116 14.94 45.76 -19.30
C MET A 116 13.46 46.10 -19.51
N LEU A 117 13.11 47.39 -19.42
CA LEU A 117 11.75 47.88 -19.59
C LEU A 117 11.62 48.75 -20.84
N GLU A 118 10.50 48.63 -21.53
CA GLU A 118 10.09 49.51 -22.61
C GLU A 118 8.84 50.30 -22.26
N ARG A 119 8.75 51.53 -22.78
CA ARG A 119 7.59 52.41 -22.58
C ARG A 119 6.47 51.99 -23.52
N MET A 120 5.34 51.63 -22.96
CA MET A 120 4.11 51.36 -23.70
C MET A 120 3.18 52.58 -23.58
N VAL A 121 2.49 52.90 -24.66
CA VAL A 121 1.47 53.97 -24.67
C VAL A 121 0.18 53.35 -25.16
N ASP A 122 -0.86 53.39 -24.32
CA ASP A 122 -2.18 52.94 -24.72
C ASP A 122 -2.71 53.85 -25.84
N PRO A 123 -3.01 53.33 -27.04
CA PRO A 123 -3.44 54.14 -28.18
C PRO A 123 -4.81 54.81 -28.00
N LEU A 124 -5.65 54.30 -27.09
CA LEU A 124 -7.02 54.77 -26.84
C LEU A 124 -7.08 55.78 -25.69
N THR A 125 -6.28 55.58 -24.64
CA THR A 125 -6.30 56.44 -23.45
C THR A 125 -5.14 57.44 -23.39
N GLY A 126 -4.07 57.19 -24.15
CA GLY A 126 -2.82 57.98 -24.10
C GLY A 126 -2.00 57.76 -22.84
N GLU A 127 -2.38 56.76 -22.01
CA GLU A 127 -1.72 56.47 -20.75
C GLU A 127 -0.38 55.76 -20.99
N VAL A 128 0.64 56.17 -20.23
CA VAL A 128 2.01 55.67 -20.36
C VAL A 128 2.25 54.61 -19.29
N SER A 129 2.55 53.38 -19.70
CA SER A 129 2.93 52.27 -18.83
C SER A 129 4.30 51.70 -19.24
N PHE A 130 4.81 50.74 -18.46
CA PHE A 130 6.05 50.04 -18.76
C PHE A 130 5.76 48.56 -18.99
N ALA A 131 6.51 47.94 -19.90
CA ALA A 131 6.46 46.51 -20.15
C ALA A 131 7.87 45.92 -20.19
N SER A 132 8.00 44.62 -19.91
CA SER A 132 9.26 43.89 -20.05
C SER A 132 9.67 43.83 -21.52
N VAL A 133 10.92 44.17 -21.82
CA VAL A 133 11.51 44.03 -23.17
C VAL A 133 11.58 42.56 -23.61
N GLU A 134 11.64 41.63 -22.66
CA GLU A 134 11.71 40.20 -22.96
C GLU A 134 10.36 39.59 -23.32
N SER A 135 9.31 39.90 -22.55
CA SER A 135 8.01 39.25 -22.66
C SER A 135 6.93 40.13 -23.30
N GLY A 136 7.14 41.44 -23.36
CA GLY A 136 6.11 42.42 -23.73
C GLY A 136 5.00 42.56 -22.69
N ASN A 137 5.11 41.90 -21.53
CA ASN A 137 4.11 41.95 -20.47
C ASN A 137 4.26 43.22 -19.64
N SER A 138 3.14 43.79 -19.18
CA SER A 138 3.14 44.98 -18.33
C SER A 138 3.85 44.73 -17.00
N VAL A 139 4.71 45.67 -16.60
CA VAL A 139 5.38 45.68 -15.30
C VAL A 139 4.78 46.77 -14.41
N GLU A 140 4.78 46.52 -13.11
CA GLU A 140 4.34 47.47 -12.09
C GLU A 140 5.44 47.71 -11.06
N TRP A 141 5.64 48.97 -10.68
CA TRP A 141 6.57 49.29 -9.60
C TRP A 141 6.00 48.74 -8.29
N THR A 142 6.70 47.79 -7.68
CA THR A 142 6.28 47.14 -6.45
C THR A 142 7.33 47.37 -5.37
N GLU A 143 6.89 47.92 -4.23
CA GLU A 143 7.67 47.97 -2.99
C GLU A 143 7.15 46.86 -2.06
N GLU A 144 7.93 45.79 -1.88
CA GLU A 144 7.63 44.73 -0.93
C GLU A 144 8.51 44.87 0.31
N LYS A 145 7.90 45.29 1.42
CA LYS A 145 8.47 45.15 2.76
C LYS A 145 8.32 43.70 3.21
N ASN A 146 9.43 43.04 3.52
CA ASN A 146 9.48 41.65 3.98
C ASN A 146 10.41 41.49 5.20
N TYR A 147 10.01 40.62 6.12
CA TYR A 147 10.88 40.18 7.21
C TYR A 147 11.91 39.17 6.69
N HIS A 148 13.14 39.31 7.14
CA HIS A 148 14.29 38.49 6.76
C HIS A 148 14.93 37.86 7.99
N PHE A 149 15.32 36.59 7.83
CA PHE A 149 16.10 35.82 8.79
C PHE A 149 17.58 35.97 8.49
N ARG A 150 18.37 36.33 9.52
CA ARG A 150 19.84 36.49 9.48
C ARG A 150 20.57 35.15 9.35
N MET A 151 20.29 34.40 8.29
CA MET A 151 20.88 33.08 8.06
C MET A 151 22.38 33.16 7.78
N SER A 152 22.84 34.22 7.10
CA SER A 152 24.27 34.45 6.82
C SER A 152 25.12 34.53 8.08
N ALA A 153 24.56 35.04 9.19
CA ALA A 153 25.23 35.12 10.48
C ALA A 153 25.53 33.74 11.11
N LEU A 154 24.87 32.67 10.65
CA LEU A 154 25.02 31.30 11.15
C LEU A 154 25.97 30.45 10.31
N LYS A 155 26.65 31.03 9.31
CA LYS A 155 27.50 30.29 8.38
C LYS A 155 28.51 29.38 9.07
N GLU A 156 29.33 29.93 9.96
CA GLU A 156 30.37 29.17 10.66
C GLU A 156 29.78 28.10 11.58
N THR A 157 28.68 28.42 12.28
CA THR A 157 27.97 27.46 13.15
C THR A 157 27.42 26.28 12.36
N LEU A 158 26.88 26.51 11.15
CA LEU A 158 26.42 25.43 10.27
C LEU A 158 27.58 24.55 9.79
N LEU A 159 28.69 25.16 9.37
CA LEU A 159 29.87 24.42 8.90
C LEU A 159 30.48 23.57 10.01
N GLU A 160 30.56 24.11 11.23
CA GLU A 160 30.99 23.36 12.41
C GLU A 160 30.03 22.19 12.71
N PHE A 161 28.71 22.42 12.64
CA PHE A 161 27.71 21.37 12.82
C PHE A 161 27.91 20.23 11.81
N TYR A 162 28.13 20.53 10.52
CA TYR A 162 28.37 19.50 9.50
C TYR A 162 29.70 18.77 9.71
N GLN A 163 30.74 19.46 10.17
CA GLN A 163 32.04 18.84 10.46
C GLN A 163 31.94 17.86 11.64
N GLN A 164 31.17 18.20 12.67
CA GLN A 164 30.94 17.34 13.83
C GLN A 164 29.99 16.18 13.53
N ASN A 165 29.17 16.29 12.48
CA ASN A 165 28.16 15.31 12.09
C ASN A 165 28.32 14.91 10.62
N PRO A 166 29.42 14.20 10.25
CA PRO A 166 29.71 13.88 8.85
C PRO A 166 28.65 12.99 8.19
N ASP A 167 27.93 12.19 8.99
CA ASP A 167 26.85 11.30 8.55
C ASP A 167 25.45 11.90 8.71
N PHE A 168 25.35 13.23 8.88
CA PHE A 168 24.07 13.93 9.04
C PHE A 168 23.14 13.69 7.84
N ILE A 169 23.64 13.67 6.60
CA ILE A 169 22.82 13.49 5.39
C ILE A 169 23.25 12.23 4.64
N THR A 170 22.28 11.35 4.37
CA THR A 170 22.43 10.15 3.53
C THR A 170 21.61 10.32 2.24
N PRO A 171 22.20 10.10 1.04
CA PRO A 171 23.58 9.69 0.79
C PRO A 171 24.58 10.86 0.92
N SER A 172 25.86 10.52 1.08
CA SER A 172 26.95 11.50 1.30
C SER A 172 27.14 12.49 0.15
N SER A 173 26.68 12.17 -1.07
CA SER A 173 26.64 13.11 -2.20
C SER A 173 25.79 14.34 -1.89
N ARG A 174 24.63 14.17 -1.24
CA ARG A 174 23.77 15.29 -0.81
C ARG A 174 24.37 16.08 0.33
N MET A 175 25.10 15.44 1.23
CA MET A 175 25.87 16.12 2.28
C MET A 175 26.88 17.11 1.67
N ARG A 176 27.65 16.66 0.67
CA ARG A 176 28.62 17.52 -0.03
C ARG A 176 27.96 18.71 -0.72
N GLU A 177 26.82 18.51 -1.38
CA GLU A 177 26.05 19.58 -2.02
C GLU A 177 25.58 20.63 -1.00
N VAL A 178 25.07 20.19 0.16
CA VAL A 178 24.62 21.07 1.24
C VAL A 178 25.79 21.87 1.82
N VAL A 179 26.90 21.21 2.14
CA VAL A 179 28.09 21.89 2.68
C VAL A 179 28.64 22.91 1.67
N GLN A 180 28.74 22.54 0.39
CA GLN A 180 29.19 23.44 -0.66
C GLN A 180 28.27 24.65 -0.83
N TRP A 181 26.95 24.44 -0.67
CA TRP A 181 25.97 25.52 -0.71
C TRP A 181 26.17 26.51 0.45
N VAL A 182 26.33 26.02 1.68
CA VAL A 182 26.58 26.88 2.86
C VAL A 182 27.90 27.63 2.74
N GLN A 183 28.94 27.00 2.17
CA GLN A 183 30.24 27.65 1.97
C GLN A 183 30.17 28.83 1.00
N ASN A 184 29.41 28.71 -0.10
CA ASN A 184 29.56 29.60 -1.25
C ASN A 184 28.31 30.46 -1.56
N ASN A 185 27.12 30.06 -1.12
CA ASN A 185 25.84 30.63 -1.57
C ASN A 185 24.86 30.91 -0.42
N LEU A 186 25.35 31.05 0.81
CA LEU A 186 24.49 31.33 1.96
C LEU A 186 24.10 32.81 2.00
N GLU A 187 22.80 33.08 1.93
CA GLU A 187 22.20 34.43 1.95
C GLU A 187 21.16 34.53 3.07
N ASP A 188 20.78 35.74 3.46
CA ASP A 188 19.67 35.93 4.39
C ASP A 188 18.33 35.55 3.73
N LEU A 189 17.44 34.93 4.51
CA LEU A 189 16.22 34.32 3.98
C LEU A 189 15.02 35.23 4.21
N SER A 190 14.27 35.58 3.17
CA SER A 190 12.97 36.24 3.34
C SER A 190 11.93 35.28 3.93
N ILE A 191 11.47 35.57 5.14
CA ILE A 191 10.59 34.73 5.97
C ILE A 191 9.15 35.27 6.13
N SER A 192 8.79 36.34 5.43
CA SER A 192 7.39 36.79 5.31
C SER A 192 7.04 37.20 3.88
N ARG A 193 5.75 37.32 3.60
CA ARG A 193 5.20 37.86 2.34
C ARG A 193 4.07 38.85 2.65
N PRO A 194 3.81 39.86 1.79
CA PRO A 194 2.67 40.73 1.95
C PRO A 194 1.36 39.95 1.86
N SER A 195 0.46 40.22 2.80
CA SER A 195 -0.83 39.51 2.90
C SER A 195 -1.81 39.84 1.76
N SER A 196 -1.62 40.96 1.07
CA SER A 196 -2.32 41.29 -0.17
C SER A 196 -2.09 40.26 -1.25
N ARG A 197 -0.88 39.68 -1.27
CA ARG A 197 -0.49 38.62 -2.21
C ARG A 197 -0.82 37.24 -1.67
N LEU A 198 -0.53 36.99 -0.38
CA LEU A 198 -0.73 35.69 0.25
C LEU A 198 -1.66 35.80 1.46
N ASN A 199 -2.95 35.50 1.24
CA ASN A 199 -3.95 35.56 2.30
C ASN A 199 -4.02 34.25 3.12
N TRP A 200 -3.67 33.11 2.49
CA TRP A 200 -3.78 31.77 3.06
C TRP A 200 -2.48 31.30 3.73
N GLY A 201 -2.30 31.69 4.98
CA GLY A 201 -1.15 31.32 5.82
C GLY A 201 -1.22 31.91 7.22
N ILE A 202 -0.20 31.64 8.03
CA ILE A 202 -0.10 32.14 9.41
C ILE A 202 0.39 33.59 9.41
N ARG A 203 -0.35 34.50 10.07
CA ARG A 203 0.03 35.92 10.17
C ARG A 203 1.26 36.12 11.03
N VAL A 204 2.08 37.11 10.68
CA VAL A 204 3.23 37.52 11.50
C VAL A 204 2.70 38.11 12.82
N PRO A 205 3.12 37.60 13.99
CA PRO A 205 2.69 38.15 15.27
C PRO A 205 3.01 39.64 15.41
N GLY A 206 1.97 40.47 15.51
CA GLY A 206 2.07 41.93 15.65
C GLY A 206 2.15 42.70 14.32
N ASP A 207 2.04 42.02 13.17
CA ASP A 207 1.94 42.66 11.84
C ASP A 207 1.01 41.84 10.93
N ASP A 208 -0.28 42.17 10.95
CA ASP A 208 -1.29 41.48 10.13
C ASP A 208 -1.15 41.77 8.62
N THR A 209 -0.32 42.75 8.23
CA THR A 209 -0.03 43.03 6.81
C THR A 209 0.88 41.98 6.20
N GLN A 210 1.49 41.11 7.01
CA GLN A 210 2.46 40.11 6.61
C GLN A 210 2.02 38.69 6.99
N THR A 211 2.28 37.75 6.09
CA THR A 211 2.07 36.32 6.26
C THR A 211 3.43 35.62 6.37
N ILE A 212 3.61 34.75 7.36
CA ILE A 212 4.82 33.96 7.57
C ILE A 212 5.06 33.07 6.33
N TYR A 213 6.32 32.98 5.92
CA TYR A 213 6.73 32.15 4.80
C TYR A 213 6.40 30.68 5.07
N VAL A 214 5.69 30.04 4.13
CA VAL A 214 5.20 28.66 4.23
C VAL A 214 6.26 27.65 4.64
N TRP A 215 7.52 27.80 4.21
CA TRP A 215 8.57 26.85 4.60
C TRP A 215 9.00 26.98 6.07
N VAL A 216 8.94 28.18 6.66
CA VAL A 216 9.22 28.35 8.09
C VAL A 216 8.12 27.69 8.91
N ASP A 217 6.87 27.98 8.55
CA ASP A 217 5.66 27.34 9.08
C ASP A 217 5.76 25.81 8.98
N ALA A 218 5.88 25.28 7.76
CA ALA A 218 5.95 23.86 7.49
C ALA A 218 7.09 23.17 8.24
N LEU A 219 8.31 23.72 8.31
CA LEU A 219 9.42 23.07 9.02
C LEU A 219 9.16 22.91 10.54
N ILE A 220 8.37 23.80 11.15
CA ILE A 220 8.04 23.75 12.57
C ILE A 220 7.10 22.57 12.90
N ASN A 221 6.48 21.92 11.90
CA ASN A 221 5.60 20.77 12.11
C ASN A 221 6.26 19.66 12.95
N TYR A 222 7.57 19.45 12.75
CA TYR A 222 8.36 18.45 13.45
C TYR A 222 8.46 18.72 14.95
N LEU A 223 8.49 19.98 15.35
CA LEU A 223 8.51 20.41 16.75
C LEU A 223 7.13 20.28 17.40
N THR A 224 6.07 20.66 16.69
CA THR A 224 4.70 20.72 17.24
C THR A 224 4.28 19.40 17.87
N LYS A 225 4.34 18.29 17.12
CA LYS A 225 3.92 16.98 17.67
C LYS A 225 4.94 16.34 18.61
N ALA A 226 6.15 16.89 18.69
CA ALA A 226 7.10 16.55 19.74
C ALA A 226 6.78 17.27 21.08
N GLY A 227 5.82 18.19 21.10
CA GLY A 227 5.32 18.87 22.30
C GLY A 227 5.71 20.36 22.42
N PHE A 228 6.39 20.92 21.42
CA PHE A 228 6.74 22.35 21.40
C PHE A 228 5.50 23.23 21.12
N PRO A 229 5.33 24.38 21.79
CA PRO A 229 6.26 25.02 22.74
C PRO A 229 6.04 24.60 24.21
N ASN A 230 5.06 23.74 24.47
CA ASN A 230 4.58 23.38 25.81
C ASN A 230 5.36 22.23 26.46
N TRP A 231 6.67 22.14 26.23
CA TRP A 231 7.49 21.10 26.86
C TRP A 231 7.54 21.28 28.38
N GLN A 232 7.38 20.17 29.11
CA GLN A 232 7.68 20.16 30.54
C GLN A 232 9.21 20.26 30.72
N PRO A 233 9.71 21.14 31.61
CA PRO A 233 11.14 21.26 31.86
C PRO A 233 11.79 19.90 32.17
N GLY A 234 12.83 19.54 31.43
CA GLY A 234 13.55 18.26 31.55
C GLY A 234 12.88 17.07 30.85
N LYS A 235 11.79 17.28 30.09
CA LYS A 235 11.09 16.25 29.30
C LYS A 235 10.89 16.66 27.84
N GLU A 236 11.72 17.56 27.33
CA GLU A 236 11.72 18.05 25.95
C GLU A 236 11.85 16.89 24.94
N THR A 237 12.54 15.81 25.34
CA THR A 237 12.77 14.62 24.51
C THR A 237 11.64 13.60 24.55
N SER A 238 10.64 13.76 25.43
CA SER A 238 9.60 12.75 25.66
C SER A 238 8.68 12.50 24.45
N GLY A 239 8.53 13.52 23.59
CA GLY A 239 7.83 13.45 22.30
C GLY A 239 8.72 13.03 21.13
N GLY A 240 9.99 12.67 21.38
CA GLY A 240 10.93 12.22 20.35
C GLY A 240 11.78 13.32 19.70
N TRP A 241 11.97 14.46 20.37
CA TRP A 241 12.89 15.51 19.91
C TRP A 241 14.30 15.35 20.51
N PRO A 242 15.39 15.65 19.77
CA PRO A 242 15.42 15.87 18.31
C PRO A 242 15.08 14.59 17.55
N ALA A 243 14.50 14.74 16.36
CA ALA A 243 14.16 13.60 15.51
C ALA A 243 15.42 12.78 15.16
N ASP A 244 15.33 11.46 15.30
CA ASP A 244 16.45 10.56 14.93
C ASP A 244 16.68 10.57 13.41
N VAL A 245 15.62 10.57 12.61
CA VAL A 245 15.70 10.60 11.14
C VAL A 245 14.57 11.47 10.55
N HIS A 246 14.92 12.40 9.68
CA HIS A 246 13.99 13.00 8.72
C HIS A 246 14.10 12.29 7.37
N VAL A 247 12.97 11.87 6.80
CA VAL A 247 12.92 11.23 5.48
C VAL A 247 12.30 12.18 4.47
N ILE A 248 13.06 12.58 3.45
CA ILE A 248 12.65 13.60 2.50
C ILE A 248 13.01 13.25 1.04
N GLY A 249 12.35 13.90 0.08
CA GLY A 249 12.78 13.90 -1.31
C GLY A 249 13.99 14.80 -1.55
N LYS A 250 14.81 14.48 -2.55
CA LYS A 250 16.00 15.26 -2.93
C LYS A 250 15.71 16.72 -3.29
N ASP A 251 14.48 17.01 -3.74
CA ASP A 251 14.02 18.34 -4.12
C ASP A 251 13.91 19.32 -2.95
N ILE A 252 13.80 18.82 -1.72
CA ILE A 252 13.62 19.64 -0.52
C ILE A 252 14.82 19.56 0.43
N VAL A 253 15.96 19.09 -0.07
CA VAL A 253 17.18 18.91 0.73
C VAL A 253 17.74 20.22 1.27
N ARG A 254 17.64 21.34 0.55
CA ARG A 254 18.12 22.64 1.05
C ARG A 254 17.32 23.12 2.27
N PHE A 255 16.00 22.93 2.26
CA PHE A 255 15.15 23.34 3.38
C PHE A 255 15.51 22.56 4.66
N HIS A 256 15.80 21.27 4.55
CA HIS A 256 16.08 20.41 5.71
C HIS A 256 17.56 20.30 6.07
N GLY A 257 18.44 20.51 5.09
CA GLY A 257 19.88 20.42 5.23
C GLY A 257 20.54 21.77 5.54
N VAL A 258 19.89 22.90 5.23
CA VAL A 258 20.43 24.25 5.48
C VAL A 258 19.47 25.07 6.35
N TYR A 259 18.24 25.32 5.87
CA TYR A 259 17.37 26.29 6.53
C TYR A 259 16.91 25.80 7.89
N TRP A 260 16.53 24.52 7.99
CA TRP A 260 16.04 23.94 9.22
C TRP A 260 17.10 23.89 10.33
N PRO A 261 18.32 23.36 10.11
CA PRO A 261 19.40 23.49 11.07
C PRO A 261 19.68 24.94 11.46
N ALA A 262 19.68 25.88 10.51
CA ALA A 262 19.91 27.29 10.81
C ALA A 262 18.82 27.87 11.72
N LEU A 263 17.54 27.63 11.42
CA LEU A 263 16.41 28.08 12.22
C LEU A 263 16.47 27.51 13.65
N LEU A 264 16.78 26.20 13.78
CA LEU A 264 16.90 25.55 15.09
C LEU A 264 18.07 26.08 15.91
N LEU A 265 19.25 26.18 15.29
CA LEU A 265 20.46 26.69 15.94
C LEU A 265 20.30 28.16 16.38
N ALA A 266 19.59 28.98 15.58
CA ALA A 266 19.27 30.37 15.92
C ALA A 266 18.53 30.51 17.26
N VAL A 267 17.63 29.57 17.56
CA VAL A 267 16.83 29.57 18.79
C VAL A 267 17.40 28.63 19.87
N GLY A 268 18.57 28.04 19.65
CA GLY A 268 19.25 27.16 20.61
C GLY A 268 18.65 25.75 20.71
N LEU A 269 17.93 25.29 19.69
CA LEU A 269 17.40 23.93 19.62
C LEU A 269 18.34 23.01 18.82
N SER A 270 18.43 21.75 19.22
CA SER A 270 19.25 20.76 18.53
C SER A 270 18.65 20.38 17.16
N PRO A 271 19.46 20.37 16.07
CA PRO A 271 19.07 19.78 14.79
C PRO A 271 18.69 18.29 14.88
N PRO A 272 17.96 17.75 13.88
CA PRO A 272 17.75 16.31 13.76
C PRO A 272 19.07 15.56 13.65
N LYS A 273 19.11 14.29 14.08
CA LYS A 273 20.36 13.50 14.08
C LYS A 273 20.78 13.08 12.67
N LYS A 274 19.80 12.70 11.83
CA LYS A 274 20.03 12.25 10.45
C LYS A 274 18.95 12.73 9.49
N LEU A 275 19.31 12.85 8.22
CA LEU A 275 18.48 13.17 7.08
C LEU A 275 18.65 12.11 6.00
N LEU A 276 17.65 11.25 5.84
CA LEU A 276 17.57 10.32 4.71
C LEU A 276 16.88 11.03 3.54
N THR A 277 17.65 11.28 2.48
CA THR A 277 17.14 11.85 1.24
C THR A 277 16.97 10.76 0.20
N HIS A 278 15.84 10.75 -0.49
CA HIS A 278 15.57 9.80 -1.55
C HIS A 278 15.34 10.49 -2.90
N ALA A 279 15.56 9.74 -3.96
CA ALA A 279 15.37 10.21 -5.32
C ALA A 279 13.88 10.16 -5.75
N HIS A 280 13.58 10.63 -6.95
CA HIS A 280 12.23 10.63 -7.49
C HIS A 280 11.90 9.32 -8.20
N TRP A 281 10.61 8.98 -8.18
CA TRP A 281 10.07 7.97 -9.09
C TRP A 281 9.76 8.61 -10.44
N THR A 282 10.18 7.95 -11.51
CA THR A 282 9.93 8.33 -12.90
C THR A 282 9.01 7.32 -13.58
N MET A 283 8.40 7.70 -14.69
CA MET A 283 7.65 6.83 -15.59
C MET A 283 8.21 7.05 -17.00
N ASN A 284 8.67 5.98 -17.65
CA ASN A 284 9.40 6.02 -18.92
C ASN A 284 10.55 7.03 -18.92
N GLY A 285 11.30 7.10 -17.81
CA GLY A 285 12.44 8.00 -17.64
C GLY A 285 12.09 9.47 -17.42
N ARG A 286 10.79 9.84 -17.38
CA ARG A 286 10.34 11.21 -17.07
C ARG A 286 9.76 11.29 -15.66
N LYS A 287 10.00 12.39 -14.94
CA LYS A 287 9.38 12.62 -13.62
C LYS A 287 7.86 12.53 -13.74
N MET A 288 7.21 11.87 -12.78
CA MET A 288 5.75 11.84 -12.72
C MET A 288 5.21 13.23 -12.36
N SER A 289 4.29 13.77 -13.17
CA SER A 289 3.56 15.00 -12.86
C SER A 289 2.12 14.92 -13.34
N LYS A 290 1.21 15.55 -12.59
CA LYS A 290 -0.21 15.63 -12.96
C LYS A 290 -0.41 16.28 -14.33
N SER A 291 0.41 17.29 -14.65
CA SER A 291 0.38 18.01 -15.94
C SER A 291 0.77 17.14 -17.14
N LEU A 292 1.61 16.11 -16.95
CA LEU A 292 2.03 15.20 -18.02
C LEU A 292 1.13 13.96 -18.15
N GLY A 293 0.14 13.80 -17.27
CA GLY A 293 -0.77 12.64 -17.27
C GLY A 293 -0.10 11.29 -16.97
N ASN A 294 1.18 11.27 -16.59
CA ASN A 294 1.98 10.05 -16.38
C ASN A 294 2.03 9.60 -14.91
N VAL A 295 1.10 10.05 -14.08
CA VAL A 295 1.07 9.75 -12.64
C VAL A 295 0.47 8.37 -12.39
N VAL A 296 1.17 7.54 -11.62
CA VAL A 296 0.60 6.30 -11.08
C VAL A 296 -0.32 6.63 -9.91
N ASN A 297 -1.57 6.19 -10.01
CA ASN A 297 -2.47 6.22 -8.86
C ASN A 297 -2.04 5.13 -7.85
N PRO A 298 -1.58 5.48 -6.64
CA PRO A 298 -1.11 4.51 -5.67
C PRO A 298 -2.22 3.58 -5.16
N TYR A 299 -3.48 4.02 -5.16
CA TYR A 299 -4.62 3.18 -4.78
C TYR A 299 -4.77 1.98 -5.71
N TYR A 300 -4.80 2.24 -7.03
CA TYR A 300 -4.89 1.18 -8.03
C TYR A 300 -3.67 0.25 -8.01
N ALA A 301 -2.47 0.78 -7.76
CA ALA A 301 -1.27 -0.05 -7.62
C ALA A 301 -1.36 -0.99 -6.41
N ILE A 302 -1.84 -0.50 -5.25
CA ILE A 302 -2.04 -1.31 -4.04
C ILE A 302 -3.12 -2.36 -4.28
N ASP A 303 -4.27 -1.99 -4.86
CA ASP A 303 -5.37 -2.92 -5.13
C ASP A 303 -4.96 -4.02 -6.12
N ARG A 304 -4.15 -3.67 -7.13
CA ARG A 304 -3.68 -4.62 -8.14
C ARG A 304 -2.64 -5.62 -7.62
N TRP A 305 -1.67 -5.14 -6.85
CA TRP A 305 -0.47 -5.93 -6.51
C TRP A 305 -0.45 -6.42 -5.05
N GLY A 306 -1.32 -5.86 -4.20
CA GLY A 306 -1.32 -6.06 -2.76
C GLY A 306 -0.35 -5.13 -2.03
N VAL A 307 -0.73 -4.72 -0.83
CA VAL A 307 0.02 -3.74 -0.02
C VAL A 307 1.46 -4.17 0.25
N ASP A 308 1.69 -5.40 0.72
CA ASP A 308 3.03 -5.86 1.09
C ASP A 308 3.95 -6.04 -0.14
N THR A 309 3.40 -6.47 -1.27
CA THR A 309 4.13 -6.51 -2.55
C THR A 309 4.62 -5.12 -2.92
N MET A 310 3.73 -4.12 -2.85
CA MET A 310 4.07 -2.73 -3.17
C MET A 310 5.09 -2.16 -2.19
N ARG A 311 4.94 -2.44 -0.88
CA ARG A 311 5.89 -2.00 0.14
C ARG A 311 7.29 -2.55 -0.14
N LEU A 312 7.42 -3.86 -0.40
CA LEU A 312 8.70 -4.48 -0.71
C LEU A 312 9.30 -3.91 -2.01
N PHE A 313 8.51 -3.83 -3.08
CA PHE A 313 8.96 -3.28 -4.36
C PHE A 313 9.49 -1.85 -4.22
N MET A 314 8.74 -0.99 -3.52
CA MET A 314 9.13 0.41 -3.38
C MET A 314 10.41 0.59 -2.56
N VAL A 315 10.66 -0.22 -1.54
CA VAL A 315 11.92 -0.15 -0.77
C VAL A 315 13.09 -0.71 -1.58
N LEU A 316 12.86 -1.78 -2.33
CA LEU A 316 13.91 -2.49 -3.07
C LEU A 316 14.37 -1.72 -4.32
N ASP A 317 13.41 -1.26 -5.11
CA ASP A 317 13.63 -0.61 -6.41
C ASP A 317 13.56 0.92 -6.30
N GLY A 318 13.10 1.46 -5.17
CA GLY A 318 13.11 2.88 -4.92
C GLY A 318 14.52 3.46 -4.84
N GLY A 319 14.72 4.54 -5.59
CA GLY A 319 15.97 5.24 -5.65
C GLY A 319 16.28 6.02 -4.37
N ILE A 320 17.46 5.83 -3.79
CA ILE A 320 18.00 6.70 -2.74
C ILE A 320 18.87 7.79 -3.38
N GLU A 321 19.92 7.39 -4.09
CA GLU A 321 20.83 8.33 -4.76
C GLU A 321 20.33 8.78 -6.15
N ASN A 322 19.89 7.81 -6.96
CA ASN A 322 19.48 7.99 -8.35
C ASN A 322 17.97 7.77 -8.52
N ASP A 323 17.35 8.47 -9.46
CA ASP A 323 15.92 8.31 -9.76
C ASP A 323 15.62 6.87 -10.21
N ALA A 324 14.43 6.39 -9.86
CA ALA A 324 13.98 5.03 -10.15
C ALA A 324 12.74 5.04 -11.04
N ASN A 325 12.70 4.17 -12.04
CA ASN A 325 11.54 4.06 -12.92
C ASN A 325 10.47 3.13 -12.31
N TYR A 326 9.22 3.56 -12.34
CA TYR A 326 8.07 2.70 -12.05
C TYR A 326 7.71 1.91 -13.30
N ASP A 327 7.61 0.58 -13.15
CA ASP A 327 7.21 -0.32 -14.22
C ASP A 327 6.47 -1.53 -13.64
N ASN A 328 5.29 -1.82 -14.19
CA ASN A 328 4.49 -2.99 -13.81
C ASN A 328 5.23 -4.30 -14.10
N GLU A 329 6.03 -4.38 -15.16
CA GLU A 329 6.80 -5.58 -15.48
C GLU A 329 7.87 -5.85 -14.40
N MET A 330 8.53 -4.80 -13.91
CA MET A 330 9.47 -4.93 -12.80
C MET A 330 8.78 -5.47 -11.55
N ILE A 331 7.57 -5.00 -11.21
CA ILE A 331 6.80 -5.52 -10.07
C ILE A 331 6.54 -7.03 -10.24
N VAL A 332 6.09 -7.46 -11.43
CA VAL A 332 5.86 -8.88 -11.73
C VAL A 332 7.15 -9.69 -11.61
N GLN A 333 8.28 -9.16 -12.12
CA GLN A 333 9.58 -9.82 -12.02
C GLN A 333 10.04 -9.96 -10.56
N ARG A 334 9.91 -8.90 -9.74
CA ARG A 334 10.22 -8.96 -8.30
C ARG A 334 9.31 -9.92 -7.56
N TYR A 335 8.02 -9.92 -7.87
CA TYR A 335 7.08 -10.88 -7.30
C TYR A 335 7.48 -12.33 -7.63
N LYS A 336 7.69 -12.64 -8.91
CA LYS A 336 8.05 -14.00 -9.36
C LYS A 336 9.39 -14.44 -8.79
N LYS A 337 10.41 -13.58 -8.83
CA LYS A 337 11.78 -13.94 -8.42
C LYS A 337 11.95 -13.98 -6.91
N ILE A 338 11.50 -12.95 -6.19
CA ILE A 338 11.80 -12.77 -4.76
C ILE A 338 10.65 -13.30 -3.90
N LEU A 339 9.43 -12.81 -4.12
CA LEU A 339 8.31 -13.14 -3.24
C LEU A 339 7.85 -14.59 -3.41
N ALA A 340 7.48 -14.99 -4.62
CA ALA A 340 7.01 -16.35 -4.90
C ALA A 340 8.18 -17.34 -5.01
N GLY A 341 9.18 -17.02 -5.86
CA GLY A 341 10.27 -17.93 -6.21
C GLY A 341 11.29 -18.18 -5.09
N THR A 342 11.48 -17.21 -4.18
CA THR A 342 12.43 -17.33 -3.07
C THR A 342 11.71 -17.51 -1.75
N PHE A 343 11.01 -16.50 -1.24
CA PHE A 343 10.43 -16.53 0.10
C PHE A 343 9.28 -17.54 0.21
N GLY A 344 8.30 -17.45 -0.69
CA GLY A 344 7.16 -18.35 -0.74
C GLY A 344 7.58 -19.80 -0.97
N ASN A 345 8.53 -20.04 -1.88
CA ASN A 345 9.06 -21.37 -2.15
C ASN A 345 9.76 -21.97 -0.91
N LEU A 346 10.56 -21.21 -0.16
CA LEU A 346 11.18 -21.68 1.08
C LEU A 346 10.12 -22.10 2.10
N VAL A 347 9.17 -21.20 2.39
CA VAL A 347 8.10 -21.47 3.36
C VAL A 347 7.31 -22.69 2.93
N SER A 348 6.90 -22.76 1.66
CA SER A 348 6.15 -23.89 1.10
C SER A 348 6.90 -25.21 1.22
N ARG A 349 8.20 -25.23 0.85
CA ARG A 349 9.02 -26.44 0.93
C ARG A 349 9.11 -26.95 2.36
N LEU A 350 9.36 -26.06 3.33
CA LEU A 350 9.50 -26.44 4.73
C LEU A 350 8.18 -26.94 5.33
N THR A 351 7.09 -26.21 5.11
CA THR A 351 5.85 -26.33 5.90
C THR A 351 4.80 -27.27 5.29
N ARG A 352 4.82 -27.51 3.97
CA ARG A 352 3.82 -28.37 3.31
C ARG A 352 4.22 -29.83 3.18
N SER A 353 5.49 -30.16 3.41
CA SER A 353 6.00 -31.51 3.25
C SER A 353 5.49 -32.43 4.35
N LYS A 354 4.95 -33.59 3.97
CA LYS A 354 4.59 -34.67 4.91
C LYS A 354 5.77 -35.58 5.27
N ALA A 355 6.94 -35.35 4.68
CA ALA A 355 8.13 -36.19 4.85
C ALA A 355 8.87 -35.94 6.17
N TRP A 356 8.61 -34.82 6.84
CA TRP A 356 9.23 -34.44 8.11
C TRP A 356 8.24 -33.70 9.00
N ASN A 357 8.60 -33.54 10.27
CA ASN A 357 7.84 -32.77 11.23
C ASN A 357 8.72 -31.62 11.73
N VAL A 358 8.30 -30.38 11.46
CA VAL A 358 9.08 -29.18 11.79
C VAL A 358 9.29 -29.04 13.29
N ARG A 359 8.24 -29.22 14.11
CA ARG A 359 8.31 -29.21 15.58
C ARG A 359 9.36 -30.18 16.12
N ALA A 360 9.33 -31.43 15.66
CA ALA A 360 10.28 -32.46 16.07
C ALA A 360 11.72 -32.10 15.65
N SER A 361 11.92 -31.55 14.45
CA SER A 361 13.24 -31.08 14.02
C SER A 361 13.75 -29.90 14.84
N VAL A 362 12.88 -28.95 15.21
CA VAL A 362 13.23 -27.81 16.08
C VAL A 362 13.63 -28.27 17.48
N GLN A 363 12.85 -29.19 18.08
CA GLN A 363 13.17 -29.74 19.40
C GLN A 363 14.45 -30.58 19.41
N ALA A 364 14.73 -31.32 18.33
CA ALA A 364 15.90 -32.17 18.21
C ALA A 364 17.17 -31.42 17.77
N GLY A 365 17.03 -30.29 17.06
CA GLY A 365 18.12 -29.55 16.41
C GLY A 365 19.32 -29.21 17.31
N PRO A 366 19.12 -28.67 18.54
CA PRO A 366 20.23 -28.40 19.45
C PRO A 366 21.03 -29.65 19.84
N ILE A 367 20.36 -30.80 20.00
CA ILE A 367 20.98 -32.07 20.38
C ILE A 367 21.66 -32.73 19.18
N LEU A 368 21.01 -32.68 18.01
CA LEU A 368 21.56 -33.17 16.76
C LEU A 368 22.88 -32.46 16.44
N THR A 369 22.93 -31.14 16.60
CA THR A 369 24.17 -30.34 16.43
C THR A 369 25.34 -30.85 17.28
N ALA A 370 25.10 -31.28 18.52
CA ALA A 370 26.14 -31.82 19.39
C ALA A 370 26.58 -33.25 19.01
N SER A 371 25.64 -34.11 18.60
CA SER A 371 25.93 -35.49 18.17
C SER A 371 26.64 -35.58 16.81
N LEU A 372 26.49 -34.56 15.96
CA LEU A 372 27.08 -34.47 14.63
C LEU A 372 28.61 -34.31 14.64
N HIS A 373 29.20 -33.77 15.72
CA HIS A 373 30.65 -33.61 15.87
C HIS A 373 31.41 -34.93 16.09
N GLN A 374 30.73 -36.05 16.38
CA GLN A 374 31.37 -37.33 16.73
C GLN A 374 31.27 -38.42 15.64
N SER A 375 30.58 -38.17 14.52
CA SER A 375 30.40 -39.17 13.45
C SER A 375 30.93 -38.66 12.10
N ARG A 376 31.24 -39.57 11.17
CA ARG A 376 31.76 -39.33 9.81
C ARG A 376 30.78 -38.57 8.88
N MET A 377 30.25 -37.44 9.32
CA MET A 377 29.42 -36.50 8.57
C MET A 377 30.19 -35.24 8.13
N ASP A 378 31.53 -35.29 8.16
CA ASP A 378 32.45 -34.18 7.80
C ASP A 378 32.10 -33.49 6.47
N GLU A 379 31.54 -34.21 5.50
CA GLU A 379 31.17 -33.68 4.18
C GLU A 379 30.05 -32.63 4.25
N TYR A 380 29.08 -32.77 5.17
CA TYR A 380 27.94 -31.85 5.29
C TYR A 380 28.11 -30.80 6.39
N THR A 381 29.03 -31.03 7.33
CA THR A 381 29.31 -30.10 8.44
C THR A 381 29.66 -28.71 7.91
N ALA A 382 30.51 -28.62 6.89
CA ALA A 382 30.90 -27.34 6.29
C ALA A 382 29.68 -26.60 5.70
N VAL A 383 28.76 -27.31 5.05
CA VAL A 383 27.54 -26.74 4.46
C VAL A 383 26.60 -26.20 5.55
N PHE A 384 26.44 -26.95 6.66
CA PHE A 384 25.64 -26.51 7.79
C PHE A 384 26.22 -25.30 8.50
N GLU A 385 27.52 -25.31 8.80
CA GLU A 385 28.18 -24.18 9.47
C GLU A 385 28.19 -22.92 8.59
N ALA A 386 28.38 -23.06 7.27
CA ALA A 386 28.26 -21.94 6.34
C ALA A 386 26.86 -21.32 6.36
N GLN A 387 25.81 -22.15 6.31
CA GLN A 387 24.43 -21.66 6.37
C GLN A 387 24.12 -21.02 7.72
N LYS A 388 24.60 -21.59 8.83
CA LYS A 388 24.42 -20.99 10.17
C LYS A 388 25.05 -19.60 10.26
N ALA A 389 26.30 -19.47 9.80
CA ALA A 389 27.02 -18.20 9.80
C ALA A 389 26.28 -17.10 9.02
N VAL A 390 25.66 -17.45 7.88
CA VAL A 390 24.86 -16.51 7.07
C VAL A 390 23.64 -15.98 7.83
N VAL A 391 22.94 -16.81 8.62
CA VAL A 391 21.81 -16.34 9.43
C VAL A 391 22.28 -15.54 10.64
N GLU A 392 23.42 -15.91 11.23
CA GLU A 392 23.99 -15.14 12.35
C GLU A 392 24.45 -13.75 11.93
N SER A 393 24.97 -13.60 10.70
CA SER A 393 25.32 -12.29 10.16
C SER A 393 24.10 -11.48 9.72
N LEU A 394 23.03 -12.13 9.24
CA LEU A 394 21.83 -11.49 8.68
C LEU A 394 21.29 -10.36 9.56
N TYR A 395 20.91 -10.65 10.81
CA TYR A 395 20.26 -9.63 11.65
C TYR A 395 21.24 -8.53 12.09
N ARG A 396 22.54 -8.84 12.22
CA ARG A 396 23.58 -7.87 12.60
C ARG A 396 23.85 -6.88 11.48
N GLU A 397 24.09 -7.39 10.27
CA GLU A 397 24.36 -6.57 9.09
C GLU A 397 23.15 -5.69 8.73
N MET A 398 21.94 -6.26 8.80
CA MET A 398 20.72 -5.45 8.61
C MET A 398 20.60 -4.35 9.68
N ASP A 399 20.95 -4.63 10.94
CA ASP A 399 20.86 -3.62 12.01
C ASP A 399 21.85 -2.47 11.81
N GLU A 400 23.09 -2.78 11.43
CA GLU A 400 24.11 -1.77 11.10
C GLU A 400 23.65 -0.86 9.95
N LEU A 401 23.06 -1.44 8.90
CA LEU A 401 22.51 -0.68 7.77
C LEU A 401 21.28 0.16 8.19
N MET A 402 20.44 -0.34 9.08
CA MET A 402 19.26 0.38 9.56
C MET A 402 19.59 1.51 10.54
N GLU A 403 20.68 1.39 11.32
CA GLU A 403 21.21 2.52 12.10
C GLU A 403 21.83 3.60 11.19
N THR A 404 22.22 3.27 9.95
CA THR A 404 22.69 4.21 8.90
C THR A 404 21.61 4.57 7.86
N PRO A 405 20.37 4.74 8.34
CA PRO A 405 19.09 4.60 7.64
C PRO A 405 19.13 4.13 6.16
N ASP A 406 19.67 2.95 5.88
CA ASP A 406 19.67 2.32 4.55
C ASP A 406 18.76 1.07 4.49
N PRO A 407 17.42 1.26 4.48
CA PRO A 407 16.48 0.14 4.47
C PRO A 407 16.54 -0.68 3.17
N ARG A 408 17.03 -0.09 2.07
CA ARG A 408 17.16 -0.80 0.80
C ARG A 408 18.26 -1.84 0.86
N ARG A 409 19.47 -1.45 1.32
CA ARG A 409 20.58 -2.40 1.45
C ARG A 409 20.28 -3.45 2.51
N ALA A 410 19.67 -3.06 3.63
CA ALA A 410 19.26 -4.04 4.65
C ALA A 410 18.30 -5.10 4.07
N LEU A 411 17.31 -4.71 3.28
CA LEU A 411 16.42 -5.66 2.61
C LEU A 411 17.15 -6.56 1.59
N LEU A 412 18.14 -6.03 0.88
CA LEU A 412 18.95 -6.82 -0.07
C LEU A 412 19.74 -7.94 0.62
N VAL A 413 20.29 -7.70 1.82
CA VAL A 413 20.95 -8.74 2.63
C VAL A 413 19.97 -9.89 2.88
N LEU A 414 18.74 -9.59 3.31
CA LEU A 414 17.70 -10.59 3.56
C LEU A 414 17.32 -11.36 2.28
N VAL A 415 17.19 -10.66 1.15
CA VAL A 415 16.91 -11.28 -0.15
C VAL A 415 18.02 -12.27 -0.54
N GLU A 416 19.29 -11.89 -0.35
CA GLU A 416 20.44 -12.76 -0.63
C GLU A 416 20.44 -14.00 0.26
N VAL A 417 20.16 -13.85 1.56
CA VAL A 417 19.98 -15.00 2.47
C VAL A 417 18.85 -15.92 1.98
N GLY A 418 17.75 -15.36 1.47
CA GLY A 418 16.70 -16.15 0.85
C GLY A 418 17.21 -16.99 -0.35
N PHE A 419 18.03 -16.41 -1.23
CA PHE A 419 18.60 -17.14 -2.36
C PHE A 419 19.59 -18.22 -1.92
N THR A 420 20.51 -17.92 -1.01
CA THR A 420 21.49 -18.90 -0.52
C THR A 420 20.82 -20.04 0.23
N THR A 421 19.75 -19.77 0.98
CA THR A 421 18.96 -20.80 1.68
C THR A 421 18.23 -21.73 0.71
N ASN A 422 17.72 -21.22 -0.42
CA ASN A 422 17.13 -22.06 -1.46
C ASN A 422 18.18 -23.00 -2.08
N ARG A 423 19.40 -22.50 -2.29
CA ARG A 423 20.52 -23.30 -2.80
C ARG A 423 20.93 -24.37 -1.78
N PHE A 424 21.13 -23.99 -0.52
CA PHE A 424 21.39 -24.91 0.60
C PHE A 424 20.39 -26.08 0.63
N MET A 425 19.10 -25.76 0.54
CA MET A 425 18.05 -26.77 0.56
C MET A 425 18.05 -27.68 -0.68
N THR A 426 18.46 -27.15 -1.84
CA THR A 426 18.59 -27.91 -3.09
C THR A 426 19.81 -28.83 -3.07
N GLU A 427 20.94 -28.35 -2.56
CA GLU A 427 22.17 -29.12 -2.41
C GLU A 427 21.98 -30.33 -1.49
N LEU A 428 21.28 -30.14 -0.37
CA LEU A 428 21.00 -31.23 0.57
C LEU A 428 19.84 -32.14 0.13
N SER A 429 18.90 -31.68 -0.70
CA SER A 429 17.84 -32.51 -1.28
C SER A 429 17.17 -33.51 -0.31
N PRO A 430 16.69 -33.08 0.89
CA PRO A 430 16.20 -34.02 1.92
C PRO A 430 14.96 -34.81 1.50
N TRP A 431 14.20 -34.35 0.49
CA TRP A 431 13.11 -35.12 -0.12
C TRP A 431 13.61 -36.41 -0.81
N THR A 432 14.81 -36.40 -1.38
CA THR A 432 15.42 -37.59 -1.98
C THR A 432 15.95 -38.51 -0.90
N MET A 433 16.59 -37.94 0.14
CA MET A 433 17.03 -38.70 1.32
C MET A 433 15.85 -39.43 1.97
N THR A 434 14.70 -38.75 2.12
CA THR A 434 13.50 -39.35 2.73
C THR A 434 12.96 -40.53 1.91
N ARG A 435 12.91 -40.41 0.57
CA ARG A 435 12.39 -41.48 -0.31
C ARG A 435 13.23 -42.76 -0.24
N GLY A 436 14.56 -42.63 -0.10
CA GLY A 436 15.47 -43.77 -0.03
C GLY A 436 15.62 -44.40 1.36
N LEU A 437 15.00 -43.83 2.42
CA LEU A 437 15.18 -44.29 3.81
C LEU A 437 14.84 -45.77 4.00
N ARG A 438 13.76 -46.26 3.39
CA ARG A 438 13.26 -47.63 3.61
C ARG A 438 14.21 -48.71 3.10
N ASP A 439 15.05 -48.37 2.13
CA ASP A 439 15.95 -49.30 1.44
C ASP A 439 17.35 -49.38 2.09
N LYS A 440 17.56 -48.68 3.21
CA LYS A 440 18.83 -48.61 3.94
C LYS A 440 18.81 -49.47 5.20
N ASP A 441 19.98 -49.89 5.66
CA ASP A 441 20.12 -50.56 6.95
C ASP A 441 19.79 -49.60 8.13
N PRO A 442 19.55 -50.12 9.35
CA PRO A 442 19.14 -49.30 10.49
C PRO A 442 20.12 -48.19 10.88
N GLU A 443 21.43 -48.40 10.69
CA GLU A 443 22.47 -47.42 11.03
C GLU A 443 22.43 -46.25 10.05
N GLU A 444 22.39 -46.55 8.75
CA GLU A 444 22.29 -45.54 7.70
C GLU A 444 20.93 -44.80 7.75
N GLN A 445 19.84 -45.49 8.10
CA GLN A 445 18.55 -44.85 8.37
C GLN A 445 18.63 -43.82 9.49
N MET A 446 19.33 -44.15 10.59
CA MET A 446 19.50 -43.24 11.73
C MET A 446 20.32 -42.01 11.32
N ARG A 447 21.42 -42.21 10.59
CA ARG A 447 22.25 -41.13 10.03
C ARG A 447 21.45 -40.19 9.11
N LEU A 448 20.70 -40.74 8.15
CA LEU A 448 19.91 -39.93 7.21
C LEU A 448 18.78 -39.16 7.92
N LYS A 449 18.14 -39.74 8.93
CA LYS A 449 17.14 -39.03 9.76
C LYS A 449 17.75 -37.87 10.52
N ALA A 450 18.96 -38.04 11.08
CA ALA A 450 19.68 -36.94 11.73
C ALA A 450 20.03 -35.82 10.74
N LEU A 451 20.50 -36.17 9.54
CA LEU A 451 20.82 -35.22 8.47
C LEU A 451 19.58 -34.43 8.01
N ILE A 452 18.46 -35.12 7.78
CA ILE A 452 17.18 -34.49 7.42
C ILE A 452 16.74 -33.57 8.56
N GLY A 453 16.72 -34.06 9.81
CA GLY A 453 16.32 -33.27 10.98
C GLY A 453 17.13 -31.98 11.14
N GLN A 454 18.45 -32.07 10.98
CA GLN A 454 19.35 -30.90 11.05
C GLN A 454 19.11 -29.92 9.90
N THR A 455 18.89 -30.43 8.68
CA THR A 455 18.57 -29.61 7.50
C THR A 455 17.29 -28.82 7.71
N ILE A 456 16.23 -29.50 8.18
CA ILE A 456 14.93 -28.89 8.47
C ILE A 456 15.03 -27.88 9.61
N TYR A 457 15.79 -28.17 10.66
CA TYR A 457 16.04 -27.23 11.76
C TYR A 457 16.71 -25.93 11.28
N ILE A 458 17.81 -26.04 10.53
CA ILE A 458 18.53 -24.87 9.99
C ILE A 458 17.64 -24.05 9.07
N MET A 459 16.85 -24.72 8.22
CA MET A 459 15.89 -24.05 7.35
C MET A 459 14.79 -23.34 8.15
N ALA A 460 14.26 -23.98 9.19
CA ALA A 460 13.24 -23.41 10.06
C ALA A 460 13.76 -22.18 10.81
N GLU A 461 14.97 -22.23 11.38
CA GLU A 461 15.61 -21.08 12.02
C GLU A 461 15.87 -19.95 11.03
N THR A 462 16.28 -20.27 9.80
CA THR A 462 16.49 -19.26 8.76
C THR A 462 15.19 -18.54 8.43
N ILE A 463 14.10 -19.27 8.17
CA ILE A 463 12.80 -18.68 7.82
C ILE A 463 12.20 -17.93 9.01
N ARG A 464 12.40 -18.40 10.25
CA ARG A 464 11.97 -17.70 11.46
C ARG A 464 12.65 -16.33 11.57
N ASN A 465 13.97 -16.29 11.42
CA ASN A 465 14.75 -15.04 11.41
C ASN A 465 14.33 -14.10 10.28
N MET A 466 14.17 -14.62 9.05
CA MET A 466 13.66 -13.84 7.93
C MET A 466 12.26 -13.28 8.21
N GLY A 467 11.36 -14.09 8.77
CA GLY A 467 10.01 -13.69 9.13
C GLY A 467 10.01 -12.55 10.14
N ILE A 468 10.85 -12.61 11.18
CA ILE A 468 10.98 -11.55 12.18
C ILE A 468 11.46 -10.25 11.53
N LEU A 469 12.52 -10.32 10.73
CA LEU A 469 13.18 -9.17 10.10
C LEU A 469 12.38 -8.58 8.92
N LEU A 470 11.45 -9.32 8.34
CA LEU A 470 10.53 -8.83 7.31
C LEU A 470 9.35 -8.02 7.86
N GLN A 471 9.04 -8.09 9.16
CA GLN A 471 7.89 -7.38 9.76
C GLN A 471 7.87 -5.86 9.48
N PRO A 472 9.01 -5.14 9.44
CA PRO A 472 9.02 -3.73 9.05
C PRO A 472 8.68 -3.48 7.58
N TYR A 473 9.03 -4.40 6.69
CA TYR A 473 8.90 -4.27 5.24
C TYR A 473 7.53 -4.75 4.74
N MET A 474 7.11 -5.95 5.16
CA MET A 474 5.86 -6.62 4.75
C MET A 474 5.10 -7.13 6.00
N PRO A 475 4.44 -6.24 6.75
CA PRO A 475 3.88 -6.60 8.05
C PRO A 475 2.89 -7.77 8.02
N GLN A 476 2.03 -7.85 7.00
CA GLN A 476 1.01 -8.89 6.90
C GLN A 476 1.62 -10.24 6.53
N LYS A 477 2.47 -10.28 5.49
CA LYS A 477 3.09 -11.52 4.99
C LYS A 477 4.16 -12.04 5.93
N ALA A 478 4.89 -11.18 6.62
CA ALA A 478 5.81 -11.58 7.68
C ALA A 478 5.06 -12.25 8.85
N ARG A 479 3.91 -11.69 9.27
CA ARG A 479 3.05 -12.31 10.27
C ARG A 479 2.59 -13.69 9.82
N ASN A 480 2.04 -13.81 8.59
CA ASN A 480 1.58 -15.09 8.07
C ASN A 480 2.72 -16.12 7.98
N MET A 481 3.92 -15.70 7.58
CA MET A 481 5.11 -16.57 7.55
C MET A 481 5.44 -17.13 8.93
N LEU A 482 5.37 -16.30 9.97
CA LEU A 482 5.63 -16.69 11.36
C LEU A 482 4.48 -17.55 11.93
N ASP A 483 3.22 -17.26 11.56
CA ASP A 483 2.04 -18.06 11.93
C ASP A 483 2.12 -19.47 11.32
N MET A 484 2.53 -19.60 10.04
CA MET A 484 2.75 -20.90 9.39
C MET A 484 3.86 -21.73 10.05
N LEU A 485 4.86 -21.07 10.63
CA LEU A 485 5.92 -21.71 11.41
C LEU A 485 5.52 -22.01 12.86
N GLY A 486 4.41 -21.44 13.34
CA GLY A 486 4.00 -21.61 14.75
C GLY A 486 4.81 -20.80 15.74
N VAL A 487 5.39 -19.67 15.34
CA VAL A 487 6.21 -18.84 16.25
C VAL A 487 5.29 -18.08 17.21
N PRO A 488 5.43 -18.20 18.54
CA PRO A 488 4.64 -17.44 19.52
C PRO A 488 4.67 -15.93 19.25
N HIS A 489 3.60 -15.19 19.51
CA HIS A 489 3.52 -13.76 19.17
C HIS A 489 4.55 -12.92 19.95
N GLU A 490 4.82 -13.30 21.18
CA GLU A 490 5.83 -12.77 22.09
C GLU A 490 7.26 -13.02 21.61
N ASN A 491 7.50 -14.09 20.84
CA ASN A 491 8.81 -14.51 20.36
C ASN A 491 9.18 -13.93 18.98
N ARG A 492 8.54 -12.82 18.58
CA ARG A 492 8.71 -12.18 17.26
C ARG A 492 9.47 -10.85 17.32
N SER A 493 10.12 -10.55 18.43
CA SER A 493 10.95 -9.34 18.60
C SER A 493 12.37 -9.56 18.06
N PHE A 494 13.14 -8.47 17.95
CA PHE A 494 14.55 -8.55 17.51
C PHE A 494 15.43 -9.41 18.44
N GLU A 495 15.08 -9.54 19.73
CA GLU A 495 15.88 -10.32 20.69
C GLU A 495 15.85 -11.83 20.41
N PHE A 496 14.82 -12.28 19.67
CA PHE A 496 14.67 -13.65 19.21
C PHE A 496 15.41 -13.92 17.88
N CYS A 497 16.08 -12.92 17.29
CA CYS A 497 16.95 -13.16 16.15
C CYS A 497 18.24 -13.90 16.56
N GLY A 498 18.69 -14.82 15.72
CA GLY A 498 19.82 -15.72 15.92
C GLY A 498 19.39 -17.18 16.10
N PHE A 499 20.34 -18.10 15.97
CA PHE A 499 20.13 -19.53 16.10
C PHE A 499 19.80 -19.94 17.55
N GLY A 500 18.81 -20.81 17.72
CA GLY A 500 18.47 -21.42 19.00
C GLY A 500 17.89 -20.46 20.03
N LYS A 501 17.44 -19.28 19.58
CA LYS A 501 16.81 -18.26 20.44
C LYS A 501 15.36 -18.58 20.79
N ASP A 502 14.74 -19.49 20.06
CA ASP A 502 13.40 -19.98 20.30
C ASP A 502 13.35 -21.47 19.98
N SER A 503 12.72 -22.25 20.85
CA SER A 503 12.47 -23.69 20.68
C SER A 503 10.99 -24.04 20.71
N ASP A 504 10.11 -23.05 20.88
CA ASP A 504 8.68 -23.24 21.17
C ASP A 504 7.80 -23.15 19.91
N TYR A 505 8.42 -23.15 18.73
CA TYR A 505 7.74 -23.11 17.44
C TYR A 505 7.80 -24.45 16.69
N GLY A 506 7.18 -24.51 15.51
CA GLY A 506 7.13 -25.67 14.62
C GLY A 506 5.76 -26.36 14.51
N GLU A 507 4.79 -25.92 15.31
CA GLU A 507 3.38 -26.31 15.22
C GLU A 507 2.57 -25.16 14.58
N PRO A 508 2.12 -25.30 13.32
CA PRO A 508 1.50 -24.19 12.60
C PRO A 508 0.25 -23.65 13.30
N MET A 509 0.17 -22.32 13.44
CA MET A 509 -1.02 -21.60 13.92
C MET A 509 -2.04 -21.37 12.79
N MET A 510 -1.61 -21.52 11.55
CA MET A 510 -2.44 -21.49 10.36
C MET A 510 -2.03 -22.62 9.42
N ASP A 511 -2.98 -23.16 8.67
CA ASP A 511 -2.70 -24.24 7.73
C ASP A 511 -1.77 -23.73 6.60
N PRO A 512 -0.56 -24.30 6.44
CA PRO A 512 0.37 -23.90 5.38
C PRO A 512 -0.11 -24.25 3.96
N ALA A 513 -1.04 -25.21 3.83
CA ALA A 513 -1.70 -25.57 2.57
C ALA A 513 -2.81 -24.57 2.21
N VAL A 514 -3.42 -23.94 3.22
CA VAL A 514 -4.33 -22.81 3.04
C VAL A 514 -3.48 -21.57 2.77
N SER A 515 -3.07 -21.42 1.50
CA SER A 515 -2.90 -20.10 0.90
C SER A 515 -4.14 -19.25 1.25
N ASN A 516 -4.04 -17.92 1.29
CA ASN A 516 -5.22 -17.03 1.23
C ASN A 516 -5.98 -17.31 -0.09
N GLN A 517 -6.61 -18.47 -0.22
CA GLN A 517 -7.60 -18.76 -1.23
C GLN A 517 -8.79 -17.93 -0.81
N GLU A 518 -9.17 -17.06 -1.74
CA GLU A 518 -10.35 -16.25 -1.70
C GLU A 518 -11.52 -17.24 -1.68
N ARG A 519 -12.04 -17.56 -0.49
CA ARG A 519 -13.12 -18.54 -0.30
C ARG A 519 -14.41 -17.79 -0.03
N VAL A 520 -15.49 -18.27 -0.62
CA VAL A 520 -16.85 -17.75 -0.43
C VAL A 520 -17.80 -18.93 -0.36
N LEU A 521 -18.85 -18.79 0.45
CA LEU A 521 -19.97 -19.72 0.46
C LEU A 521 -21.11 -19.11 -0.36
N LEU A 522 -21.68 -19.88 -1.30
CA LEU A 522 -22.87 -19.49 -2.05
C LEU A 522 -24.06 -20.27 -1.48
N VAL A 523 -25.10 -19.57 -1.05
CA VAL A 523 -26.36 -20.19 -0.59
C VAL A 523 -27.54 -19.68 -1.41
N PRO A 524 -28.62 -20.46 -1.61
CA PRO A 524 -29.82 -19.99 -2.30
C PRO A 524 -30.43 -18.75 -1.62
N TYR A 525 -30.99 -17.82 -2.40
CA TYR A 525 -31.66 -16.64 -1.83
C TYR A 525 -33.03 -17.01 -1.22
N GLU A 526 -33.05 -17.19 0.10
CA GLU A 526 -34.24 -17.48 0.90
C GLU A 526 -34.83 -16.24 1.61
N ARG A 527 -36.07 -16.38 2.12
CA ARG A 527 -36.85 -15.30 2.76
C ARG A 527 -36.14 -14.63 3.94
N HIS A 528 -35.37 -15.36 4.75
CA HIS A 528 -34.69 -14.80 5.93
C HIS A 528 -33.51 -13.87 5.60
N HIS A 529 -33.06 -13.83 4.34
CA HIS A 529 -32.02 -12.91 3.90
C HIS A 529 -32.53 -11.49 3.61
N VAL A 530 -33.84 -11.33 3.41
CA VAL A 530 -34.47 -10.08 2.93
C VAL A 530 -34.14 -8.90 3.82
N ASP A 531 -34.14 -9.06 5.15
CA ASP A 531 -33.86 -7.96 6.09
C ASP A 531 -32.46 -7.36 5.89
N ARG A 532 -31.46 -8.24 5.72
CA ARG A 532 -30.08 -7.84 5.49
C ARG A 532 -29.89 -7.29 4.08
N TYR A 533 -30.53 -7.90 3.09
CA TYR A 533 -30.50 -7.46 1.69
C TYR A 533 -31.09 -6.05 1.54
N ASN A 534 -32.27 -5.80 2.12
CA ASN A 534 -32.91 -4.48 2.11
C ASN A 534 -32.02 -3.41 2.78
N THR A 535 -31.25 -3.78 3.80
CA THR A 535 -30.27 -2.88 4.41
C THR A 535 -29.17 -2.47 3.43
N TRP A 536 -28.70 -3.39 2.59
CA TRP A 536 -27.73 -3.08 1.53
C TRP A 536 -28.34 -2.18 0.45
N MET A 537 -29.57 -2.46 0.04
CA MET A 537 -30.28 -1.71 -1.00
C MET A 537 -30.66 -0.28 -0.59
N LYS A 538 -30.47 0.10 0.68
CA LYS A 538 -30.57 1.49 1.16
C LYS A 538 -29.28 2.30 1.00
N SER A 539 -28.17 1.67 0.63
CA SER A 539 -26.89 2.36 0.44
C SER A 539 -26.88 3.09 -0.92
N PRO A 540 -26.62 4.42 -0.95
CA PRO A 540 -26.55 5.18 -2.20
C PRO A 540 -25.50 4.63 -3.18
N GLU A 541 -24.35 4.17 -2.66
CA GLU A 541 -23.30 3.55 -3.48
C GLU A 541 -23.79 2.28 -4.18
N ILE A 542 -24.60 1.48 -3.49
CA ILE A 542 -25.12 0.22 -4.02
C ILE A 542 -26.20 0.53 -5.04
N GLN A 543 -27.13 1.44 -4.73
CA GLN A 543 -28.18 1.87 -5.66
C GLN A 543 -27.60 2.42 -6.97
N GLU A 544 -26.54 3.23 -6.91
CA GLU A 544 -25.86 3.74 -8.09
C GLU A 544 -25.16 2.63 -8.89
N ALA A 545 -24.57 1.66 -8.18
CA ALA A 545 -23.86 0.54 -8.79
C ALA A 545 -24.81 -0.47 -9.46
N THR A 546 -25.95 -0.76 -8.83
CA THR A 546 -26.96 -1.72 -9.31
C THR A 546 -28.10 -1.07 -10.09
N ALA A 547 -28.06 0.25 -10.29
CA ALA A 547 -29.12 1.03 -10.93
C ALA A 547 -30.52 0.73 -10.37
N SER A 548 -30.62 0.61 -9.04
CA SER A 548 -31.84 0.19 -8.34
C SER A 548 -32.45 1.30 -7.49
N GLU A 549 -33.77 1.32 -7.35
CA GLU A 549 -34.50 2.20 -6.42
C GLU A 549 -34.74 1.48 -5.07
N PRO A 550 -34.76 2.21 -3.94
CA PRO A 550 -35.04 1.60 -2.64
C PRO A 550 -36.49 1.11 -2.54
N LEU A 551 -36.66 -0.15 -2.21
CA LEU A 551 -37.96 -0.75 -1.89
C LEU A 551 -38.25 -0.70 -0.39
N THR A 552 -39.54 -0.63 -0.05
CA THR A 552 -40.01 -0.94 1.31
C THR A 552 -39.69 -2.39 1.68
N ILE A 553 -39.70 -2.72 2.98
CA ILE A 553 -39.36 -4.08 3.40
C ILE A 553 -40.40 -5.10 2.91
N GLU A 554 -41.68 -4.71 2.84
CA GLU A 554 -42.76 -5.52 2.28
C GLU A 554 -42.55 -5.79 0.78
N GLU A 555 -42.24 -4.75 0.00
CA GLU A 555 -41.93 -4.88 -1.44
C GLU A 555 -40.69 -5.75 -1.66
N GLU A 556 -39.69 -5.70 -0.78
CA GLU A 556 -38.50 -6.56 -0.88
C GLU A 556 -38.84 -8.04 -0.67
N TYR A 557 -39.76 -8.36 0.25
CA TYR A 557 -40.25 -9.73 0.42
C TYR A 557 -41.01 -10.22 -0.81
N GLU A 558 -41.84 -9.38 -1.42
CA GLU A 558 -42.54 -9.71 -2.67
C GLU A 558 -41.56 -9.89 -3.83
N ASN A 559 -40.54 -9.03 -3.91
CA ASN A 559 -39.47 -9.11 -4.91
C ASN A 559 -38.61 -10.37 -4.75
N GLN A 560 -38.27 -10.76 -3.51
CA GLN A 560 -37.57 -12.02 -3.25
C GLN A 560 -38.39 -13.23 -3.69
N GLN A 561 -39.71 -13.22 -3.44
CA GLN A 561 -40.59 -14.29 -3.90
C GLN A 561 -40.68 -14.33 -5.43
N SER A 562 -40.82 -13.18 -6.08
CA SER A 562 -40.87 -13.11 -7.55
C SER A 562 -39.57 -13.59 -8.20
N TRP A 563 -38.40 -13.32 -7.61
CA TRP A 563 -37.12 -13.82 -8.10
C TRP A 563 -36.99 -15.33 -7.92
N ARG A 564 -37.54 -15.87 -6.82
CA ARG A 564 -37.54 -17.31 -6.55
C ARG A 564 -38.43 -18.08 -7.53
N GLU A 565 -39.55 -17.49 -7.93
CA GLU A 565 -40.53 -18.09 -8.85
C GLU A 565 -40.24 -17.72 -10.31
N SER A 566 -39.20 -16.93 -10.58
CA SER A 566 -38.86 -16.53 -11.94
C SER A 566 -38.39 -17.72 -12.76
N HIS A 567 -38.81 -17.76 -14.03
CA HIS A 567 -38.39 -18.76 -15.00
C HIS A 567 -37.14 -18.32 -15.77
N ASP A 568 -36.53 -17.17 -15.48
CA ASP A 568 -35.34 -16.71 -16.20
C ASP A 568 -34.25 -16.16 -15.28
N LYS A 569 -34.43 -16.28 -13.96
CA LYS A 569 -33.52 -15.73 -12.97
C LYS A 569 -33.18 -16.73 -11.88
N LEU A 570 -31.90 -16.79 -11.54
CA LEU A 570 -31.37 -17.58 -10.43
C LEU A 570 -30.48 -16.69 -9.54
N THR A 571 -30.73 -16.67 -8.23
CA THR A 571 -30.04 -15.80 -7.28
C THR A 571 -29.45 -16.57 -6.12
N PHE A 572 -28.18 -16.30 -5.81
CA PHE A 572 -27.49 -16.81 -4.64
C PHE A 572 -27.00 -15.65 -3.76
N ILE A 573 -27.03 -15.86 -2.44
CA ILE A 573 -26.39 -14.99 -1.47
C ILE A 573 -24.95 -15.46 -1.24
N LEU A 574 -24.04 -14.49 -1.21
CA LEU A 574 -22.64 -14.69 -0.87
C LEU A 574 -22.47 -14.55 0.65
N CYS A 575 -21.85 -15.56 1.26
CA CYS A 575 -21.55 -15.61 2.68
C CYS A 575 -20.06 -15.84 2.94
N LYS A 576 -19.60 -15.48 4.13
CA LYS A 576 -18.25 -15.80 4.62
C LYS A 576 -18.02 -17.33 4.55
N PRO A 577 -16.78 -17.76 4.25
CA PRO A 577 -16.48 -19.17 4.08
C PRO A 577 -16.65 -19.95 5.39
N VAL A 578 -17.05 -21.21 5.26
CA VAL A 578 -17.20 -22.14 6.38
C VAL A 578 -16.04 -23.14 6.43
N ALA A 579 -15.59 -23.49 7.63
CA ALA A 579 -14.63 -24.57 7.82
C ALA A 579 -15.37 -25.91 7.67
N ILE A 580 -15.04 -26.66 6.62
CA ILE A 580 -15.56 -28.02 6.39
C ILE A 580 -14.36 -28.96 6.46
N SER A 581 -14.41 -29.97 7.34
CA SER A 581 -13.35 -30.98 7.46
C SER A 581 -13.21 -31.78 6.17
N ASP A 582 -11.98 -32.17 5.83
CA ASP A 582 -11.65 -32.82 4.56
C ASP A 582 -12.12 -34.28 4.44
N ASP A 583 -12.65 -34.87 5.52
CA ASP A 583 -12.90 -36.32 5.64
C ASP A 583 -14.38 -36.75 5.56
N GLU A 584 -15.36 -35.85 5.41
CA GLU A 584 -16.79 -36.23 5.38
C GLU A 584 -17.50 -35.91 4.05
N PRO A 585 -17.65 -36.90 3.14
CA PRO A 585 -18.58 -36.83 2.02
C PRO A 585 -20.03 -36.68 2.54
N GLY A 586 -20.75 -35.65 2.09
CA GLY A 586 -22.16 -35.42 2.46
C GLY A 586 -22.39 -34.42 3.59
N SER A 587 -21.40 -33.59 3.94
CA SER A 587 -21.56 -32.51 4.90
C SER A 587 -22.71 -31.56 4.51
N SER A 588 -23.57 -31.25 5.50
CA SER A 588 -24.70 -30.33 5.34
C SER A 588 -24.51 -29.09 6.21
N VAL A 589 -24.80 -27.92 5.67
CA VAL A 589 -24.86 -26.65 6.39
C VAL A 589 -26.31 -26.27 6.69
N GLN A 590 -26.53 -25.54 7.79
CA GLN A 590 -27.84 -25.15 8.29
C GLN A 590 -28.14 -23.68 7.95
N ALA A 591 -29.29 -23.43 7.33
CA ALA A 591 -29.81 -22.08 7.10
C ALA A 591 -30.06 -21.37 8.45
N GLY A 592 -29.76 -20.08 8.52
CA GLY A 592 -29.69 -19.27 9.72
C GLY A 592 -28.30 -19.24 10.37
N ASP A 593 -27.50 -20.31 10.24
CA ASP A 593 -26.19 -20.41 10.89
C ASP A 593 -25.05 -19.92 10.00
N VAL A 594 -24.99 -20.40 8.76
CA VAL A 594 -23.89 -20.10 7.83
C VAL A 594 -24.12 -18.84 7.02
N ASP A 595 -25.37 -18.42 6.96
CA ASP A 595 -25.93 -17.31 6.18
C ASP A 595 -26.67 -16.30 7.08
N SER A 596 -26.25 -16.22 8.35
CA SER A 596 -26.69 -15.18 9.28
C SER A 596 -26.35 -13.77 8.75
N PRO A 597 -27.09 -12.72 9.15
CA PRO A 597 -26.88 -11.36 8.63
C PRO A 597 -25.45 -10.80 8.72
N ASP A 598 -24.66 -11.22 9.71
CA ASP A 598 -23.25 -10.84 9.93
C ASP A 598 -22.24 -11.61 9.04
N LYS A 599 -22.70 -12.71 8.45
CA LYS A 599 -21.93 -13.56 7.52
C LYS A 599 -22.27 -13.30 6.06
N MET A 600 -23.44 -12.72 5.77
CA MET A 600 -23.81 -12.26 4.45
C MET A 600 -22.91 -11.11 3.97
N ILE A 601 -22.40 -11.19 2.74
CA ILE A 601 -21.44 -10.22 2.18
C ILE A 601 -21.80 -9.69 0.79
N GLY A 602 -22.77 -10.30 0.09
CA GLY A 602 -23.23 -9.86 -1.22
C GLY A 602 -24.20 -10.86 -1.86
N ASP A 603 -24.44 -10.72 -3.16
CA ASP A 603 -25.22 -11.65 -3.98
C ASP A 603 -24.62 -11.85 -5.37
N ILE A 604 -25.08 -12.89 -6.06
CA ILE A 604 -24.75 -13.17 -7.45
C ILE A 604 -26.00 -13.70 -8.16
N ASN A 605 -26.27 -13.14 -9.34
CA ASN A 605 -27.44 -13.37 -10.15
C ASN A 605 -27.05 -13.99 -11.50
N PHE A 606 -27.94 -14.83 -12.01
CA PHE A 606 -27.88 -15.39 -13.35
C PHE A 606 -29.21 -15.15 -14.05
N PHE A 607 -29.16 -14.49 -15.21
CA PHE A 607 -30.32 -14.20 -16.05
C PHE A 607 -30.23 -14.96 -17.37
N LEU A 608 -31.33 -15.58 -17.81
CA LEU A 608 -31.40 -16.34 -19.06
C LEU A 608 -32.19 -15.57 -20.12
N TYR A 609 -31.57 -15.28 -21.25
CA TYR A 609 -32.26 -14.69 -22.40
C TYR A 609 -32.35 -15.68 -23.55
N SER A 610 -33.47 -15.64 -24.28
CA SER A 610 -33.57 -16.29 -25.59
C SER A 610 -32.57 -15.65 -26.53
N TRP A 611 -31.91 -16.46 -27.36
CA TRP A 611 -31.00 -15.98 -28.37
C TRP A 611 -31.54 -16.36 -29.74
N ASP A 612 -32.00 -15.35 -30.47
CA ASP A 612 -32.43 -15.47 -31.86
C ASP A 612 -31.30 -14.95 -32.76
N ASP A 613 -30.84 -15.80 -33.69
CA ASP A 613 -29.95 -15.39 -34.77
C ASP A 613 -30.74 -14.42 -35.68
N GLU A 614 -30.54 -13.11 -35.52
CA GLU A 614 -30.99 -12.12 -36.50
C GLU A 614 -30.15 -12.24 -37.79
N GLU A 615 -30.34 -13.34 -38.53
CA GLU A 615 -29.89 -13.49 -39.93
C GLU A 615 -30.90 -14.25 -40.83
N ASN A 616 -32.12 -14.53 -40.36
CA ASN A 616 -33.18 -15.09 -41.22
C ASN A 616 -34.37 -14.13 -41.35
N GLU A 617 -34.26 -13.17 -42.28
CA GLU A 617 -35.43 -12.56 -42.93
C GLU A 617 -36.15 -13.62 -43.78
N ALA A 618 -37.07 -14.39 -43.19
CA ALA A 618 -38.11 -15.08 -43.94
C ALA A 618 -39.33 -15.36 -43.05
N ASP A 619 -40.45 -14.72 -43.38
CA ASP A 619 -41.80 -14.90 -42.82
C ASP A 619 -42.14 -16.37 -42.51
N THR A 620 -41.92 -16.81 -41.27
CA THR A 620 -42.65 -17.92 -40.64
C THR A 620 -42.76 -17.69 -39.13
N ALA A 621 -43.90 -18.10 -38.56
CA ALA A 621 -44.30 -17.96 -37.15
C ALA A 621 -43.19 -18.30 -36.12
N PRO A 622 -43.22 -17.75 -34.88
CA PRO A 622 -42.09 -17.78 -33.95
C PRO A 622 -41.72 -19.22 -33.58
N ALA A 623 -40.69 -19.74 -34.22
CA ALA A 623 -40.09 -21.02 -33.89
C ALA A 623 -39.32 -20.85 -32.57
N GLN A 624 -39.52 -21.79 -31.65
CA GLN A 624 -38.82 -21.89 -30.36
C GLN A 624 -37.32 -21.65 -30.51
N ALA A 625 -36.77 -20.62 -29.86
CA ALA A 625 -35.34 -20.35 -29.85
C ALA A 625 -34.55 -21.58 -29.35
N SER A 626 -33.70 -22.15 -30.22
CA SER A 626 -32.87 -23.33 -29.93
C SER A 626 -31.70 -23.02 -28.98
N TYR A 627 -31.40 -21.74 -28.74
CA TYR A 627 -30.26 -21.30 -27.96
C TYR A 627 -30.67 -20.24 -26.93
N CYS A 628 -29.92 -20.21 -25.83
CA CYS A 628 -30.03 -19.19 -24.81
C CYS A 628 -28.66 -18.63 -24.45
N VAL A 629 -28.65 -17.43 -23.91
CA VAL A 629 -27.45 -16.77 -23.39
C VAL A 629 -27.66 -16.41 -21.93
N GLY A 630 -26.61 -16.56 -21.13
CA GLY A 630 -26.67 -16.33 -19.70
C GLY A 630 -25.95 -15.07 -19.30
N GLU A 631 -26.59 -14.14 -18.61
CA GLU A 631 -25.96 -12.96 -18.02
C GLU A 631 -25.67 -13.16 -16.54
N ILE A 632 -24.47 -12.80 -16.10
CA ILE A 632 -24.03 -12.91 -14.71
C ILE A 632 -23.83 -11.50 -14.16
N ASP A 633 -24.45 -11.25 -13.00
CA ASP A 633 -24.28 -10.04 -12.24
C ASP A 633 -23.84 -10.39 -10.81
N VAL A 634 -22.86 -9.67 -10.28
CA VAL A 634 -22.27 -9.94 -8.95
C VAL A 634 -22.11 -8.65 -8.17
N MET A 635 -22.65 -8.62 -6.95
CA MET A 635 -22.51 -7.49 -6.04
C MET A 635 -21.83 -7.95 -4.75
N ILE A 636 -20.75 -7.26 -4.37
CA ILE A 636 -20.16 -7.37 -3.04
C ILE A 636 -20.61 -6.18 -2.20
N ALA A 637 -21.63 -6.40 -1.36
CA ALA A 637 -22.24 -5.37 -0.53
C ALA A 637 -21.33 -4.97 0.65
N SER A 638 -20.59 -5.92 1.23
CA SER A 638 -19.66 -5.65 2.33
C SER A 638 -18.43 -4.88 1.86
N GLN A 639 -18.24 -3.65 2.34
CA GLN A 639 -17.07 -2.82 2.03
C GLN A 639 -15.76 -3.47 2.48
N GLU A 640 -15.77 -4.18 3.61
CA GLU A 640 -14.58 -4.89 4.11
C GLU A 640 -14.16 -6.02 3.17
N ASP A 641 -15.07 -6.62 2.40
CA ASP A 641 -14.79 -7.78 1.56
C ASP A 641 -14.53 -7.43 0.09
N ARG A 642 -14.69 -6.15 -0.29
CA ARG A 642 -14.31 -5.63 -1.61
C ARG A 642 -12.79 -5.64 -1.80
N GLY A 643 -12.34 -5.97 -3.01
CA GLY A 643 -10.90 -5.96 -3.35
C GLY A 643 -10.06 -7.08 -2.72
N LYS A 644 -10.68 -8.00 -1.96
CA LYS A 644 -10.03 -9.19 -1.39
C LYS A 644 -10.19 -10.45 -2.25
N GLY A 645 -10.64 -10.27 -3.50
CA GLY A 645 -10.87 -11.33 -4.49
C GLY A 645 -12.09 -12.24 -4.24
N THR A 646 -12.91 -11.93 -3.24
CA THR A 646 -14.22 -12.55 -3.00
C THR A 646 -15.10 -12.60 -4.25
N GLY A 647 -15.15 -11.51 -5.03
CA GLY A 647 -15.92 -11.49 -6.29
C GLY A 647 -15.40 -12.50 -7.31
N LYS A 648 -14.07 -12.67 -7.41
CA LYS A 648 -13.46 -13.64 -8.33
C LYS A 648 -13.80 -15.07 -7.90
N ALA A 649 -13.72 -15.36 -6.60
CA ALA A 649 -14.12 -16.63 -6.03
C ALA A 649 -15.60 -16.94 -6.28
N ALA A 650 -16.47 -15.94 -6.07
CA ALA A 650 -17.91 -16.04 -6.28
C ALA A 650 -18.24 -16.36 -7.74
N VAL A 651 -17.74 -15.56 -8.69
CA VAL A 651 -18.00 -15.78 -10.11
C VAL A 651 -17.42 -17.12 -10.55
N SER A 652 -16.19 -17.48 -10.15
CA SER A 652 -15.56 -18.77 -10.51
C SER A 652 -16.38 -19.98 -10.04
N ALA A 653 -16.83 -19.97 -8.78
CA ALA A 653 -17.65 -21.03 -8.22
C ALA A 653 -19.03 -21.09 -8.89
N PHE A 654 -19.61 -19.92 -9.19
CA PHE A 654 -20.93 -19.80 -9.76
C PHE A 654 -20.98 -20.23 -11.24
N VAL A 655 -20.01 -19.83 -12.08
CA VAL A 655 -19.95 -20.29 -13.48
C VAL A 655 -19.75 -21.79 -13.57
N HIS A 656 -18.95 -22.37 -12.67
CA HIS A 656 -18.79 -23.83 -12.61
C HIS A 656 -20.08 -24.52 -12.13
N TYR A 657 -20.80 -23.92 -11.17
CA TYR A 657 -22.12 -24.40 -10.76
C TYR A 657 -23.12 -24.38 -11.93
N ILE A 658 -23.20 -23.27 -12.68
CA ILE A 658 -24.06 -23.15 -13.87
C ILE A 658 -23.71 -24.24 -14.89
N TRP A 659 -22.43 -24.39 -15.23
CA TRP A 659 -21.99 -25.41 -16.19
C TRP A 659 -22.33 -26.84 -15.74
N SER A 660 -22.05 -27.16 -14.48
CA SER A 660 -22.27 -28.49 -13.91
C SER A 660 -23.76 -28.85 -13.82
N ASN A 661 -24.63 -27.85 -13.65
CA ASN A 661 -26.08 -28.01 -13.50
C ASN A 661 -26.87 -27.54 -14.72
N ARG A 662 -26.21 -27.20 -15.84
CA ARG A 662 -26.83 -26.52 -16.99
C ARG A 662 -28.08 -27.22 -17.51
N LEU A 663 -28.09 -28.55 -17.60
CA LEU A 663 -29.27 -29.27 -18.09
C LEU A 663 -30.46 -29.16 -17.14
N ALA A 664 -30.22 -29.13 -15.83
CA ALA A 664 -31.27 -28.95 -14.83
C ALA A 664 -31.78 -27.50 -14.84
N ILE A 665 -30.86 -26.54 -14.83
CA ILE A 665 -31.18 -25.10 -14.90
C ILE A 665 -31.99 -24.82 -16.18
N LEU A 666 -31.56 -25.29 -17.34
CA LEU A 666 -32.26 -25.05 -18.60
C LEU A 666 -33.65 -25.70 -18.62
N ARG A 667 -33.82 -26.90 -18.03
CA ARG A 667 -35.14 -27.56 -17.95
C ARG A 667 -36.10 -26.84 -17.00
N GLU A 668 -35.61 -26.37 -15.87
CA GLU A 668 -36.42 -25.71 -14.83
C GLU A 668 -36.83 -24.30 -15.26
N TYR A 669 -35.89 -23.55 -15.84
CA TYR A 669 -36.09 -22.14 -16.14
C TYR A 669 -36.56 -21.92 -17.61
N ARG A 670 -36.12 -22.74 -18.58
CA ARG A 670 -36.62 -22.63 -19.98
C ARG A 670 -37.36 -23.91 -20.40
N ALA A 671 -38.69 -23.87 -20.33
CA ALA A 671 -39.60 -24.96 -20.74
C ALA A 671 -39.59 -25.33 -22.25
N ALA A 672 -38.57 -24.90 -23.02
CA ALA A 672 -38.39 -25.23 -24.42
C ALA A 672 -37.71 -26.60 -24.60
N ALA A 673 -37.85 -27.19 -25.79
CA ALA A 673 -37.50 -28.59 -26.10
C ALA A 673 -35.98 -28.89 -26.18
N GLN A 674 -35.21 -28.51 -25.16
CA GLN A 674 -33.74 -28.62 -24.99
C GLN A 674 -32.93 -27.44 -25.58
N PRO A 675 -33.06 -26.22 -25.04
CA PRO A 675 -32.19 -25.12 -25.43
C PRO A 675 -30.74 -25.40 -25.02
N GLU A 676 -29.78 -25.00 -25.85
CA GLU A 676 -28.35 -25.03 -25.55
C GLU A 676 -27.89 -23.66 -25.03
N LEU A 677 -27.06 -23.65 -23.97
CA LEU A 677 -26.46 -22.41 -23.45
C LEU A 677 -25.26 -22.04 -24.33
N LYS A 678 -25.40 -20.97 -25.12
CA LYS A 678 -24.42 -20.60 -26.15
C LYS A 678 -23.18 -19.93 -25.57
N PHE A 679 -23.36 -18.94 -24.70
CA PHE A 679 -22.29 -18.24 -24.01
C PHE A 679 -22.77 -17.63 -22.69
N LEU A 680 -21.82 -17.26 -21.84
CA LEU A 680 -22.06 -16.44 -20.66
C LEU A 680 -21.62 -15.01 -20.95
N MET A 681 -22.31 -14.01 -20.40
CA MET A 681 -21.95 -12.62 -20.51
C MET A 681 -22.08 -11.87 -19.20
N ALA A 682 -21.46 -10.69 -19.12
CA ALA A 682 -21.68 -9.71 -18.07
C ALA A 682 -21.71 -8.32 -18.71
N LYS A 683 -22.69 -7.50 -18.30
CA LYS A 683 -22.76 -6.08 -18.66
C LYS A 683 -22.25 -5.28 -17.48
N ILE A 684 -21.25 -4.43 -17.74
CA ILE A 684 -20.55 -3.73 -16.66
C ILE A 684 -20.35 -2.28 -17.08
N LYS A 685 -20.72 -1.32 -16.23
CA LYS A 685 -20.42 0.10 -16.47
C LYS A 685 -18.94 0.28 -16.83
N ALA A 686 -18.64 1.01 -17.90
CA ALA A 686 -17.28 1.24 -18.41
C ALA A 686 -16.36 1.89 -17.37
N THR A 687 -16.94 2.61 -16.40
CA THR A 687 -16.25 3.21 -15.24
C THR A 687 -15.86 2.18 -14.17
N ASN A 688 -16.47 0.99 -14.13
CA ASN A 688 -16.22 -0.07 -13.17
C ASN A 688 -15.05 -0.99 -13.61
N ALA A 689 -13.85 -0.41 -13.63
CA ALA A 689 -12.63 -1.11 -14.04
C ALA A 689 -12.32 -2.37 -13.22
N HIS A 690 -12.75 -2.41 -11.95
CA HIS A 690 -12.54 -3.57 -11.07
C HIS A 690 -13.30 -4.80 -11.55
N SER A 691 -14.58 -4.65 -11.86
CA SER A 691 -15.42 -5.76 -12.33
C SER A 691 -15.00 -6.19 -13.74
N ILE A 692 -14.63 -5.24 -14.61
CA ILE A 692 -14.09 -5.57 -15.94
C ILE A 692 -12.83 -6.42 -15.83
N ALA A 693 -11.88 -6.04 -14.97
CA ALA A 693 -10.65 -6.79 -14.76
C ALA A 693 -10.90 -8.19 -14.16
N LEU A 694 -11.88 -8.31 -13.26
CA LEU A 694 -12.30 -9.59 -12.68
C LEU A 694 -12.78 -10.54 -13.77
N PHE A 695 -13.77 -10.15 -14.57
CA PHE A 695 -14.34 -11.00 -15.62
C PHE A 695 -13.30 -11.34 -16.70
N LYS A 696 -12.46 -10.38 -17.11
CA LYS A 696 -11.33 -10.64 -18.03
C LYS A 696 -10.33 -11.65 -17.46
N SER A 697 -10.06 -11.62 -16.15
CA SER A 697 -9.19 -12.62 -15.51
C SER A 697 -9.75 -14.03 -15.50
N LEU A 698 -11.07 -14.17 -15.65
CA LEU A 698 -11.78 -15.44 -15.78
C LEU A 698 -11.95 -15.88 -17.24
N GLY A 699 -11.43 -15.09 -18.19
CA GLY A 699 -11.43 -15.38 -19.62
C GLY A 699 -12.60 -14.84 -20.39
N PHE A 700 -13.40 -13.93 -19.82
CA PHE A 700 -14.38 -13.19 -20.59
C PHE A 700 -13.68 -12.15 -21.48
N GLU A 701 -14.11 -12.04 -22.72
CA GLU A 701 -13.57 -11.11 -23.71
C GLU A 701 -14.58 -10.00 -23.98
N GLN A 702 -14.10 -8.79 -24.25
CA GLN A 702 -15.00 -7.69 -24.54
C GLN A 702 -15.50 -7.78 -25.98
N GLU A 703 -16.82 -7.71 -26.15
CA GLU A 703 -17.47 -7.65 -27.46
C GLU A 703 -18.10 -6.28 -27.68
N GLY A 704 -17.70 -5.64 -28.78
CA GLY A 704 -18.22 -4.33 -29.16
C GLY A 704 -17.69 -3.16 -28.32
N ASP A 705 -18.18 -1.99 -28.69
CA ASP A 705 -17.90 -0.74 -27.99
C ASP A 705 -18.86 -0.53 -26.81
N VAL A 706 -18.59 0.50 -26.01
CA VAL A 706 -19.45 0.90 -24.90
C VAL A 706 -20.85 1.21 -25.43
N ASN A 707 -21.88 0.56 -24.85
CA ASN A 707 -23.27 0.72 -25.28
C ASN A 707 -23.82 2.11 -24.88
N TYR A 708 -25.04 2.42 -25.32
CA TYR A 708 -25.73 3.69 -25.00
C TYR A 708 -25.88 3.96 -23.49
N PHE A 709 -25.90 2.90 -22.66
CA PHE A 709 -25.98 2.99 -21.20
C PHE A 709 -24.60 3.14 -20.51
N GLY A 710 -23.53 3.27 -21.28
CA GLY A 710 -22.18 3.41 -20.74
C GLY A 710 -21.58 2.10 -20.26
N GLU A 711 -22.07 0.95 -20.71
CA GLU A 711 -21.62 -0.38 -20.28
C GLU A 711 -20.80 -1.10 -21.36
N VAL A 712 -19.84 -1.91 -20.92
CA VAL A 712 -19.14 -2.88 -21.77
C VAL A 712 -19.77 -4.26 -21.62
N LYS A 713 -19.89 -4.97 -22.74
CA LYS A 713 -20.32 -6.37 -22.77
C LYS A 713 -19.10 -7.28 -22.76
N LEU A 714 -18.97 -8.11 -21.73
CA LEU A 714 -17.93 -9.13 -21.62
C LEU A 714 -18.56 -10.51 -21.84
N VAL A 715 -17.98 -11.35 -22.69
CA VAL A 715 -18.55 -12.62 -23.15
C VAL A 715 -17.55 -13.77 -22.99
N LEU A 716 -18.04 -14.92 -22.55
CA LEU A 716 -17.31 -16.18 -22.45
C LEU A 716 -17.95 -17.21 -23.37
N HIS A 717 -17.31 -17.44 -24.52
CA HIS A 717 -17.76 -18.41 -25.53
C HIS A 717 -17.31 -19.84 -25.24
N ASP A 718 -16.05 -20.02 -24.82
CA ASP A 718 -15.52 -21.33 -24.45
C ASP A 718 -16.05 -21.72 -23.07
N LEU A 719 -17.24 -22.34 -23.04
CA LEU A 719 -17.85 -22.85 -21.82
C LEU A 719 -17.25 -24.20 -21.38
N GLU A 720 -16.57 -24.94 -22.26
CA GLU A 720 -15.99 -26.24 -21.93
C GLU A 720 -14.89 -26.13 -20.86
N ARG A 721 -14.17 -25.01 -20.84
CA ARG A 721 -13.19 -24.71 -19.77
C ARG A 721 -13.80 -24.76 -18.36
N LEU A 722 -15.12 -24.60 -18.23
CA LEU A 722 -15.85 -24.64 -16.96
C LEU A 722 -16.07 -26.06 -16.47
N ALA A 723 -15.75 -27.09 -17.27
CA ALA A 723 -15.85 -28.50 -16.88
C ALA A 723 -14.91 -28.86 -15.73
N THR A 724 -13.78 -28.17 -15.60
CA THR A 724 -12.86 -28.38 -14.48
C THR A 724 -13.28 -27.51 -13.29
N PRO A 725 -13.54 -28.09 -12.10
CA PRO A 725 -13.88 -27.31 -10.92
C PRO A 725 -12.73 -26.38 -10.51
N PRO A 726 -13.02 -25.16 -10.01
CA PRO A 726 -11.99 -24.32 -9.43
C PRO A 726 -11.35 -25.00 -8.22
N GLU A 727 -10.09 -24.67 -7.93
CA GLU A 727 -9.35 -25.26 -6.82
C GLU A 727 -10.11 -25.05 -5.49
N GLY A 728 -10.38 -26.13 -4.76
CA GLY A 728 -11.13 -26.08 -3.50
C GLY A 728 -12.65 -25.98 -3.63
N TYR A 729 -13.22 -26.06 -4.85
CA TYR A 729 -14.66 -26.10 -5.05
C TYR A 729 -15.30 -27.31 -4.35
N ARG A 730 -16.39 -27.07 -3.61
CA ARG A 730 -17.17 -28.10 -2.93
C ARG A 730 -18.65 -27.78 -3.00
N VAL A 731 -19.46 -28.81 -3.16
CA VAL A 731 -20.92 -28.74 -2.99
C VAL A 731 -21.27 -29.36 -1.64
N VAL A 732 -22.03 -28.64 -0.82
CA VAL A 732 -22.53 -29.10 0.48
C VAL A 732 -24.05 -29.09 0.48
N GLY A 733 -24.65 -29.97 1.28
CA GLY A 733 -26.11 -29.97 1.46
C GLY A 733 -26.57 -28.71 2.20
N TYR A 734 -27.61 -28.03 1.74
CA TYR A 734 -28.17 -26.85 2.42
C TYR A 734 -29.51 -27.21 3.07
N LYS A 735 -29.55 -27.26 4.40
CA LYS A 735 -30.75 -27.53 5.19
C LYS A 735 -31.51 -26.23 5.39
N ARG A 736 -32.61 -26.06 4.66
CA ARG A 736 -33.50 -24.89 4.78
C ARG A 736 -34.10 -24.78 6.19
N LEU A 737 -34.42 -23.56 6.61
CA LEU A 737 -35.23 -23.34 7.80
C LEU A 737 -36.60 -24.00 7.59
N VAL A 738 -37.02 -24.81 8.56
CA VAL A 738 -38.36 -25.39 8.55
C VAL A 738 -39.32 -24.31 9.02
N ASN A 739 -40.01 -23.66 8.09
CA ASN A 739 -41.21 -22.86 8.35
C ASN A 739 -42.14 -22.94 7.15
#